data_AF-A0A7Y5F4X6-F1
#
_entry.id   AF-A0A7Y5F4X6-F1
#
_cell.length_a   1.000
_cell.length_b   1.000
_cell.length_c   1.000
_cell.angle_alpha   90.00
_cell.angle_beta   90.00
_cell.angle_gamma   90.00
#
_symmetry.space_group_name_H-M   'P 1'
#
loop_
_entity.id
_entity.type
_entity.pdbx_description
1 polymer ?
#
loop_
_entity_poly.entity_id
_entity_poly.type
_entity_poly.pdbx_seq_one_letter_code
_entity_poly.pdbx_strand_id
1 'polypeptide(L)'
;MPPKPSSAQALSGQGTEMQEIGPINWEIRQNNPVRRTLNFFERITLAGESFVSRWVGRPEFNPLYHTGTLTVFLLLIILATGVYLTLFYQFGFEVSYVAVSKIEASLIGRIIRALHRYASGAAILVALLHGWRTFFMDRFRGPRWLAWVSGVVMAVFIWGAGVTGYWMIWDERATVLNQSLFRVLETFRTGINLILNLIVTDTAGTGWIFMVVIITFHLGLSALIGGLLWYHLKRLSRPKWLPPRYWMWLTLGLLVLGAALVPVGNLPRADGVTLPGSVSVDLWYLFYLPAALNWPPLLFWGGVLILISLVSAVPWLLIRKPLAPIAVDADRCTGCTLCAADCPYKAISMVAREEGHKHKLLAVIDPQMCVSCGVCVGSCPPLALSLHGRPPETLWQETVTRASKSKDVKVVFTCERHAYQGGKSFVETPNPAGSDLQVIPLTCIGMAHPDLAAKAFEAGAKEVQFVGCPLEDCANREGNVWLEQRLFGQRKPKLRRAYVEAPISTTWVAPNEFKKAILPTPKGNQEPLEKGKATAYGFSLQTANWRGLIPGLGLLGLILAGQIWLSDFTYRPFPANQAMVEIAMSHKSGYPIHGFPGPEGEDLPAPDLSAPTHLVLTIDGTNVLDETYLPGGDGPTRAAQIFEQIMLPSGEHHVILSMNDQPGQTAPAILFDEKVTLVSGQELTLHFTDGSIGGDPARGEQLYYEMALGQNVSCRVCHSLDPGVVLVGPSFDGIGTRAETRIPGMTAKEYLRDSILNPDHYKVEGFEDRQMLQNFGEILSEEQLDDLIAFLLTLK
;
A
#
# COMPACT_ATOMS: atom_id res chain seq x y z
N MET A 1 14.78 -21.05 -27.18
CA MET A 1 15.01 -21.86 -25.95
C MET A 1 16.30 -22.64 -26.12
N PRO A 2 17.36 -22.39 -25.32
CA PRO A 2 18.50 -23.30 -25.27
C PRO A 2 18.19 -24.48 -24.32
N PRO A 3 18.81 -25.66 -24.52
CA PRO A 3 18.46 -26.86 -23.77
C PRO A 3 18.96 -26.81 -22.32
N LYS A 4 18.20 -27.41 -21.41
CA LYS A 4 18.61 -27.69 -20.03
C LYS A 4 19.88 -28.58 -20.03
N PRO A 5 20.93 -28.25 -19.25
CA PRO A 5 22.03 -29.18 -19.06
C PRO A 5 21.59 -30.38 -18.21
N SER A 6 22.02 -31.57 -18.61
CA SER A 6 21.74 -32.83 -17.93
C SER A 6 22.42 -32.91 -16.55
N SER A 7 21.76 -33.59 -15.61
CA SER A 7 22.12 -33.70 -14.19
C SER A 7 23.38 -34.50 -13.87
N ALA A 8 24.20 -34.87 -14.86
CA ALA A 8 25.38 -35.71 -14.69
C ALA A 8 26.73 -35.01 -14.99
N GLN A 9 26.73 -33.77 -15.47
CA GLN A 9 27.98 -33.05 -15.84
C GLN A 9 28.42 -31.96 -14.85
N ALA A 10 27.79 -31.86 -13.68
CA ALA A 10 28.15 -30.86 -12.66
C ALA A 10 29.18 -31.33 -11.61
N LEU A 11 29.77 -32.52 -11.75
CA LEU A 11 30.62 -33.15 -10.72
C LEU A 11 32.09 -33.39 -11.08
N SER A 12 32.64 -32.85 -12.18
CA SER A 12 34.04 -33.16 -12.56
C SER A 12 34.92 -31.98 -12.97
N GLY A 13 34.60 -30.75 -12.56
CA GLY A 13 35.35 -29.58 -13.00
C GLY A 13 35.59 -28.55 -11.90
N GLN A 14 36.48 -28.85 -10.96
CA GLN A 14 37.28 -27.86 -10.23
C GLN A 14 38.35 -28.58 -9.40
N GLY A 15 39.49 -28.87 -10.05
CA GLY A 15 40.75 -28.97 -9.35
C GLY A 15 41.13 -27.57 -8.87
N THR A 16 40.59 -27.16 -7.73
CA THR A 16 41.08 -25.98 -7.02
C THR A 16 42.22 -26.44 -6.12
N GLU A 17 43.40 -25.83 -6.30
CA GLU A 17 44.47 -25.80 -5.31
C GLU A 17 43.87 -25.75 -3.91
N MET A 18 44.27 -26.68 -3.05
CA MET A 18 43.99 -26.66 -1.62
C MET A 18 44.64 -25.38 -1.05
N GLN A 19 43.94 -24.24 -1.12
CA GLN A 19 44.26 -23.08 -0.31
C GLN A 19 44.35 -23.54 1.14
N GLU A 20 45.48 -23.29 1.80
CA GLU A 20 45.67 -23.57 3.23
C GLU A 20 44.44 -23.08 4.01
N ILE A 21 43.69 -24.03 4.58
CA ILE A 21 42.41 -23.78 5.23
C ILE A 21 42.68 -23.20 6.62
N GLY A 22 42.88 -21.88 6.70
CA GLY A 22 43.01 -21.14 7.95
C GLY A 22 41.67 -20.96 8.70
N PRO A 23 41.70 -20.54 9.99
CA PRO A 23 40.50 -20.30 10.82
C PRO A 23 39.56 -19.27 10.19
N ILE A 24 38.29 -19.19 10.66
CA ILE A 24 37.34 -18.18 10.17
C ILE A 24 37.93 -16.78 10.33
N ASN A 25 38.30 -16.14 9.22
CA ASN A 25 38.75 -14.75 9.22
C ASN A 25 37.54 -13.82 9.40
N TRP A 26 37.18 -13.62 10.66
CA TRP A 26 36.10 -12.74 11.07
C TRP A 26 36.37 -11.28 10.72
N GLU A 27 37.63 -10.87 10.63
CA GLU A 27 38.01 -9.50 10.29
C GLU A 27 37.60 -9.13 8.86
N ILE A 28 37.87 -9.98 7.87
CA ILE A 28 37.41 -9.77 6.49
C ILE A 28 35.88 -9.70 6.41
N ARG A 29 35.19 -10.54 7.21
CA ARG A 29 33.73 -10.61 7.23
C ARG A 29 33.10 -9.37 7.88
N GLN A 30 33.76 -8.81 8.88
CA GLN A 30 33.21 -7.74 9.72
C GLN A 30 33.72 -6.34 9.34
N ASN A 31 34.91 -6.22 8.74
CA ASN A 31 35.62 -4.95 8.52
C ASN A 31 35.48 -4.41 7.07
N ASN A 32 34.27 -4.46 6.49
CA ASN A 32 33.96 -3.90 5.17
C ASN A 32 33.44 -2.44 5.29
N PRO A 33 33.81 -1.50 4.39
CA PRO A 33 33.36 -0.09 4.45
C PRO A 33 31.83 0.08 4.51
N VAL A 34 31.07 -0.67 3.71
CA VAL A 34 29.59 -0.63 3.74
C VAL A 34 29.06 -1.13 5.09
N ARG A 35 29.72 -2.13 5.68
CA ARG A 35 29.37 -2.67 7.00
C ARG A 35 29.65 -1.63 8.09
N ARG A 36 30.74 -0.86 8.02
CA ARG A 36 31.05 0.22 8.97
C ARG A 36 29.94 1.28 9.05
N THR A 37 29.47 1.78 7.90
CA THR A 37 28.38 2.77 7.85
C THR A 37 27.08 2.20 8.43
N LEU A 38 26.67 1.00 8.00
CA LEU A 38 25.46 0.37 8.55
C LEU A 38 25.58 0.11 10.06
N ASN A 39 26.75 -0.30 10.55
CA ASN A 39 26.97 -0.54 11.97
C ASN A 39 26.82 0.73 12.81
N PHE A 40 27.21 1.89 12.30
CA PHE A 40 27.02 3.17 13.00
C PHE A 40 25.52 3.43 13.24
N PHE A 41 24.70 3.31 12.20
CA PHE A 41 23.25 3.48 12.34
C PHE A 41 22.58 2.31 13.10
N GLU A 42 23.13 1.09 13.01
CA GLU A 42 22.69 -0.04 13.82
C GLU A 42 22.89 0.28 15.31
N ARG A 43 24.01 0.90 15.70
CA ARG A 43 24.26 1.31 17.10
C ARG A 43 23.24 2.33 17.59
N ILE A 44 22.89 3.31 16.76
CA ILE A 44 21.86 4.30 17.07
C ILE A 44 20.51 3.59 17.29
N THR A 45 20.15 2.69 16.38
CA THR A 45 18.91 1.90 16.46
C THR A 45 18.88 1.04 17.73
N LEU A 46 19.98 0.34 18.05
CA LEU A 46 20.12 -0.46 19.25
C LEU A 46 20.09 0.37 20.54
N ALA A 47 20.61 1.60 20.51
CA ALA A 47 20.52 2.51 21.66
C ALA A 47 19.06 2.89 21.96
N GLY A 48 18.28 3.21 20.91
CA GLY A 48 16.84 3.43 21.04
C GLY A 48 16.09 2.21 21.56
N GLU A 49 16.41 1.01 21.05
CA GLU A 49 15.82 -0.23 21.55
C GLU A 49 16.15 -0.50 23.02
N SER A 50 17.40 -0.28 23.43
CA SER A 50 17.81 -0.44 24.83
C SER A 50 17.12 0.55 25.75
N PHE A 51 16.85 1.77 25.28
CA PHE A 51 16.04 2.73 26.02
C PHE A 51 14.62 2.20 26.24
N VAL A 52 13.96 1.72 25.19
CA VAL A 52 12.62 1.13 25.29
C VAL A 52 12.62 -0.14 26.15
N SER A 53 13.59 -1.03 25.98
CA SER A 53 13.73 -2.23 26.83
C SER A 53 13.90 -1.88 28.31
N ARG A 54 14.60 -0.78 28.63
CA ARG A 54 14.75 -0.29 30.01
C ARG A 54 13.46 0.33 30.54
N TRP A 55 12.75 1.10 29.70
CA TRP A 55 11.45 1.68 30.04
C TRP A 55 10.42 0.62 30.40
N VAL A 56 10.36 -0.45 29.60
CA VAL A 56 9.44 -1.58 29.79
C VAL A 56 9.96 -2.55 30.86
N GLY A 57 11.24 -2.49 31.23
CA GLY A 57 11.85 -3.30 32.29
C GLY A 57 12.15 -4.75 31.91
N ARG A 58 11.53 -5.31 30.86
CA ARG A 58 11.87 -6.63 30.30
C ARG A 58 11.89 -6.63 28.77
N PRO A 59 12.90 -7.26 28.13
CA PRO A 59 13.01 -7.33 26.66
C PRO A 59 11.84 -8.05 25.97
N GLU A 60 11.20 -9.02 26.62
CA GLU A 60 10.05 -9.78 26.09
C GLU A 60 8.81 -8.90 25.82
N PHE A 61 8.72 -7.76 26.49
CA PHE A 61 7.65 -6.79 26.32
C PHE A 61 8.10 -5.58 25.48
N ASN A 62 9.25 -5.63 24.80
CA ASN A 62 9.64 -4.53 23.91
C ASN A 62 8.83 -4.59 22.60
N PRO A 63 7.93 -3.62 22.32
CA PRO A 63 7.07 -3.64 21.13
C PRO A 63 7.87 -3.56 19.83
N LEU A 64 9.09 -3.02 19.88
CA LEU A 64 9.92 -2.84 18.70
C LEU A 64 10.32 -4.19 18.07
N TYR A 65 10.42 -5.27 18.85
CA TYR A 65 10.69 -6.62 18.32
C TYR A 65 9.54 -7.21 17.51
N HIS A 66 8.35 -6.61 17.59
CA HIS A 66 7.14 -7.09 16.96
C HIS A 66 6.64 -6.21 15.82
N THR A 67 7.42 -5.24 15.34
CA THR A 67 6.96 -4.25 14.34
C THR A 67 6.34 -4.90 13.10
N GLY A 68 7.00 -5.89 12.48
CA GLY A 68 6.45 -6.56 11.29
C GLY A 68 5.14 -7.30 11.56
N THR A 69 5.06 -8.01 12.69
CA THR A 69 3.84 -8.73 13.08
C THR A 69 2.71 -7.79 13.52
N LEU A 70 3.04 -6.67 14.17
CA LEU A 70 2.07 -5.63 14.54
C LEU A 70 1.49 -4.96 13.30
N THR A 71 2.30 -4.67 12.28
CA THR A 71 1.80 -4.17 10.99
C THR A 71 0.76 -5.13 10.40
N VAL A 72 1.05 -6.44 10.34
CA VAL A 72 0.07 -7.43 9.82
C VAL A 72 -1.20 -7.45 10.66
N PHE A 73 -1.09 -7.40 11.99
CA PHE A 73 -2.26 -7.36 12.87
C PHE A 73 -3.11 -6.10 12.65
N LEU A 74 -2.48 -4.94 12.48
CA LEU A 74 -3.16 -3.67 12.18
C LEU A 74 -3.83 -3.72 10.80
N LEU A 75 -3.19 -4.31 9.79
CA LEU A 75 -3.80 -4.54 8.48
C LEU A 75 -5.04 -5.44 8.56
N LEU A 76 -5.06 -6.43 9.44
CA LEU A 76 -6.26 -7.25 9.69
C LEU A 76 -7.38 -6.46 10.36
N ILE A 77 -7.06 -5.56 11.31
CA ILE A 77 -8.05 -4.65 11.91
C ILE A 77 -8.63 -3.72 10.83
N ILE A 78 -7.78 -3.13 9.99
CA ILE A 78 -8.19 -2.26 8.87
C ILE A 78 -9.08 -3.04 7.90
N LEU A 79 -8.71 -4.27 7.53
CA LEU A 79 -9.52 -5.11 6.65
C LEU A 79 -10.90 -5.38 7.25
N ALA A 80 -10.97 -5.82 8.51
CA ALA A 80 -12.24 -6.14 9.16
C ALA A 80 -13.14 -4.91 9.32
N THR A 81 -12.58 -3.79 9.75
CA THR A 81 -13.31 -2.53 9.89
C THR A 81 -13.69 -1.92 8.54
N GLY A 82 -12.84 -2.05 7.52
CA GLY A 82 -13.11 -1.59 6.16
C GLY A 82 -14.26 -2.34 5.52
N VAL A 83 -14.25 -3.68 5.61
CA VAL A 83 -15.38 -4.52 5.17
C VAL A 83 -16.69 -4.07 5.83
N TYR A 84 -16.68 -3.82 7.14
CA TYR A 84 -17.85 -3.30 7.85
C TYR A 84 -18.31 -1.94 7.29
N LEU A 85 -17.40 -0.98 7.12
CA LEU A 85 -17.73 0.37 6.64
C LEU A 85 -18.30 0.34 5.21
N THR A 86 -17.76 -0.52 4.33
CA THR A 86 -18.25 -0.69 2.96
C THR A 86 -19.71 -1.16 2.91
N LEU A 87 -20.20 -1.92 3.90
CA LEU A 87 -21.61 -2.35 3.95
C LEU A 87 -22.60 -1.19 4.09
N PHE A 88 -22.15 -0.04 4.61
CA PHE A 88 -22.98 1.14 4.86
C PHE A 88 -22.62 2.33 3.98
N TYR A 89 -21.62 2.17 3.10
CA TYR A 89 -21.14 3.23 2.23
C TYR A 89 -21.91 3.24 0.91
N GLN A 90 -22.32 4.43 0.48
CA GLN A 90 -23.00 4.68 -0.80
C GLN A 90 -22.13 5.61 -1.64
N PHE A 91 -22.17 5.45 -2.95
CA PHE A 91 -21.25 6.12 -3.88
C PHE A 91 -21.94 7.23 -4.69
N GLY A 92 -21.26 8.37 -4.81
CA GLY A 92 -21.72 9.64 -5.39
C GLY A 92 -21.27 10.79 -4.50
N PHE A 93 -20.97 11.97 -5.05
CA PHE A 93 -20.38 13.10 -4.30
C PHE A 93 -21.16 13.42 -3.01
N GLU A 94 -22.43 13.77 -3.15
CA GLU A 94 -23.34 14.05 -2.04
C GLU A 94 -23.58 12.85 -1.14
N VAL A 95 -23.89 11.74 -1.79
CA VAL A 95 -24.37 10.54 -1.12
C VAL A 95 -23.25 9.94 -0.26
N SER A 96 -21.99 10.03 -0.69
CA SER A 96 -20.81 9.57 0.05
C SER A 96 -20.61 10.36 1.33
N TYR A 97 -20.64 11.70 1.25
CA TYR A 97 -20.51 12.55 2.44
C TYR A 97 -21.63 12.32 3.44
N VAL A 98 -22.88 12.21 2.95
CA VAL A 98 -24.05 11.90 3.78
C VAL A 98 -23.94 10.50 4.40
N ALA A 99 -23.47 9.50 3.66
CA ALA A 99 -23.27 8.14 4.17
C ALA A 99 -22.24 8.12 5.31
N VAL A 100 -21.10 8.80 5.13
CA VAL A 100 -20.08 8.92 6.18
C VAL A 100 -20.62 9.67 7.41
N SER A 101 -21.40 10.73 7.20
CA SER A 101 -22.05 11.47 8.28
C SER A 101 -23.05 10.61 9.08
N LYS A 102 -23.80 9.73 8.41
CA LYS A 102 -24.69 8.74 9.07
C LYS A 102 -23.89 7.71 9.88
N ILE A 103 -22.76 7.24 9.35
CA ILE A 103 -21.85 6.34 10.07
C ILE A 103 -21.31 7.01 11.33
N GLU A 104 -20.88 8.27 11.23
CA GLU A 104 -20.34 9.06 12.35
C GLU A 104 -21.40 9.37 13.42
N ALA A 105 -22.66 9.57 13.01
CA ALA A 105 -23.77 9.81 13.93
C ALA A 105 -24.04 8.60 14.85
N SER A 106 -23.92 7.37 14.34
CA SER A 106 -24.07 6.13 15.12
C SER A 106 -22.87 5.91 16.05
N LEU A 107 -23.11 5.53 17.31
CA LEU A 107 -22.03 5.23 18.27
C LEU A 107 -21.10 4.12 17.76
N ILE A 108 -21.68 3.02 17.24
CA ILE A 108 -20.91 1.87 16.73
C ILE A 108 -20.18 2.27 15.45
N GLY A 109 -20.85 2.97 14.54
CA GLY A 109 -20.26 3.44 13.28
C GLY A 109 -19.08 4.38 13.52
N ARG A 110 -19.22 5.33 14.44
CA ARG A 110 -18.17 6.26 14.88
C ARG A 110 -16.95 5.55 15.42
N ILE A 111 -17.14 4.60 16.34
CA ILE A 111 -16.03 3.83 16.92
C ILE A 111 -15.33 2.99 15.83
N ILE A 112 -16.07 2.34 14.94
CA ILE A 112 -15.48 1.52 13.87
C ILE A 112 -14.74 2.39 12.85
N ARG A 113 -15.29 3.55 12.47
CA ARG A 113 -14.64 4.51 11.58
C ARG A 113 -13.36 5.06 12.20
N ALA A 114 -13.40 5.45 13.47
CA ALA A 114 -12.21 5.90 14.21
C ALA A 114 -11.18 4.77 14.37
N LEU A 115 -11.62 3.54 14.65
CA LEU A 115 -10.74 2.38 14.71
C LEU A 115 -10.06 2.10 13.37
N HIS A 116 -10.80 2.14 12.25
CA HIS A 116 -10.25 1.98 10.90
C HIS A 116 -9.17 3.03 10.63
N ARG A 117 -9.47 4.30 10.97
CA ARG A 117 -8.60 5.44 10.81
C ARG A 117 -7.31 5.34 11.65
N TYR A 118 -7.42 5.04 12.93
CA TYR A 118 -6.28 4.95 13.85
C TYR A 118 -5.45 3.68 13.62
N ALA A 119 -6.08 2.56 13.29
CA ALA A 119 -5.36 1.37 12.87
C ALA A 119 -4.56 1.62 11.58
N SER A 120 -5.12 2.38 10.63
CA SER A 120 -4.44 2.81 9.41
C SER A 120 -3.22 3.69 9.68
N GLY A 121 -3.34 4.72 10.53
CA GLY A 121 -2.21 5.56 10.95
C GLY A 121 -1.11 4.76 11.67
N ALA A 122 -1.50 3.87 12.59
CA ALA A 122 -0.56 2.98 13.27
C ALA A 122 0.12 2.00 12.30
N ALA A 123 -0.60 1.46 11.31
CA ALA A 123 -0.06 0.49 10.37
C ALA A 123 1.09 1.07 9.54
N ILE A 124 0.91 2.26 8.96
CA ILE A 124 1.96 2.92 8.17
C ILE A 124 3.17 3.29 9.05
N LEU A 125 2.95 3.84 10.26
CA LEU A 125 4.02 4.17 11.19
C LEU A 125 4.86 2.94 11.56
N VAL A 126 4.21 1.85 11.95
CA VAL A 126 4.90 0.62 12.36
C VAL A 126 5.53 -0.09 11.16
N ALA A 127 4.95 0.00 9.97
CA ALA A 127 5.53 -0.52 8.73
C ALA A 127 6.81 0.22 8.34
N LEU A 128 6.82 1.55 8.42
CA LEU A 128 8.01 2.37 8.19
C LEU A 128 9.10 2.06 9.22
N LEU A 129 8.73 1.90 10.50
CA LEU A 129 9.66 1.48 11.56
C LEU A 129 10.21 0.06 11.32
N HIS A 130 9.39 -0.85 10.78
CA HIS A 130 9.85 -2.17 10.35
C HIS A 130 10.88 -2.07 9.21
N GLY A 131 10.61 -1.25 8.20
CA GLY A 131 11.55 -0.93 7.12
C GLY A 131 12.86 -0.34 7.63
N TRP A 132 12.79 0.66 8.52
CA TRP A 132 13.94 1.28 9.18
C TRP A 132 14.81 0.24 9.91
N ARG A 133 14.20 -0.56 10.79
CA ARG A 133 14.92 -1.60 11.55
C ARG A 133 15.57 -2.62 10.61
N THR A 134 14.84 -3.09 9.61
CA THR A 134 15.36 -4.12 8.69
C THR A 134 16.49 -3.59 7.81
N PHE A 135 16.45 -2.32 7.43
CA PHE A 135 17.54 -1.65 6.72
C PHE A 135 18.80 -1.55 7.60
N PHE A 136 18.72 -0.88 8.75
CA PHE A 136 19.92 -0.60 9.56
C PHE A 136 20.48 -1.83 10.28
N MET A 137 19.65 -2.86 10.52
CA MET A 137 20.12 -4.16 11.00
C MET A 137 20.61 -5.10 9.89
N ASP A 138 20.72 -4.61 8.65
CA ASP A 138 21.26 -5.37 7.52
C ASP A 138 20.44 -6.64 7.19
N ARG A 139 19.11 -6.58 7.39
CA ARG A 139 18.16 -7.69 7.20
C ARG A 139 17.48 -7.69 5.83
N PHE A 140 18.04 -7.02 4.83
CA PHE A 140 17.43 -6.82 3.50
C PHE A 140 18.16 -7.51 2.32
N ARG A 141 19.34 -8.08 2.54
CA ARG A 141 20.23 -8.57 1.47
C ARG A 141 20.13 -10.08 1.24
N GLY A 142 20.76 -10.54 0.16
CA GLY A 142 20.83 -11.96 -0.21
C GLY A 142 19.43 -12.52 -0.47
N PRO A 143 19.09 -13.73 0.00
CA PRO A 143 17.76 -14.33 -0.14
C PRO A 143 16.58 -13.46 0.32
N ARG A 144 16.83 -12.41 1.11
CA ARG A 144 15.83 -11.47 1.66
C ARG A 144 15.54 -10.27 0.76
N TRP A 145 16.22 -10.10 -0.39
CA TRP A 145 15.95 -9.00 -1.31
C TRP A 145 14.48 -8.95 -1.72
N LEU A 146 13.86 -10.14 -1.86
CA LEU A 146 12.46 -10.25 -2.22
C LEU A 146 11.54 -9.64 -1.17
N ALA A 147 11.80 -9.93 0.10
CA ALA A 147 11.05 -9.35 1.22
C ALA A 147 11.27 -7.83 1.27
N TRP A 148 12.49 -7.36 1.01
CA TRP A 148 12.77 -5.93 0.96
C TRP A 148 11.95 -5.20 -0.13
N VAL A 149 12.07 -5.62 -1.38
CA VAL A 149 11.37 -4.98 -2.51
C VAL A 149 9.87 -5.05 -2.35
N SER A 150 9.33 -6.24 -2.03
CA SER A 150 7.89 -6.39 -1.78
C SER A 150 7.41 -5.54 -0.61
N GLY A 151 8.23 -5.35 0.44
CA GLY A 151 7.91 -4.51 1.59
C GLY A 151 7.85 -3.02 1.23
N VAL A 152 8.81 -2.53 0.43
CA VAL A 152 8.83 -1.13 -0.05
C VAL A 152 7.62 -0.87 -0.95
N VAL A 153 7.36 -1.75 -1.92
CA VAL A 153 6.20 -1.66 -2.81
C VAL A 153 4.88 -1.72 -2.03
N MET A 154 4.78 -2.62 -1.05
CA MET A 154 3.61 -2.71 -0.18
C MET A 154 3.41 -1.44 0.66
N ALA A 155 4.46 -0.79 1.16
CA ALA A 155 4.35 0.47 1.88
C ALA A 155 3.79 1.60 1.00
N VAL A 156 4.17 1.65 -0.29
CA VAL A 156 3.60 2.60 -1.27
C VAL A 156 2.11 2.34 -1.48
N PHE A 157 1.69 1.08 -1.58
CA PHE A 157 0.27 0.76 -1.73
C PHE A 157 -0.54 0.99 -0.46
N ILE A 158 0.02 0.75 0.73
CA ILE A 158 -0.60 1.13 2.00
C ILE A 158 -0.84 2.65 2.03
N TRP A 159 0.18 3.43 1.63
CA TRP A 159 0.06 4.88 1.52
C TRP A 159 -1.04 5.29 0.51
N GLY A 160 -1.06 4.73 -0.69
CA GLY A 160 -2.10 5.01 -1.70
C GLY A 160 -3.52 4.60 -1.25
N ALA A 161 -3.65 3.49 -0.52
CA ALA A 161 -4.92 3.08 0.06
C ALA A 161 -5.40 4.09 1.11
N GLY A 162 -4.50 4.62 1.96
CA GLY A 162 -4.87 5.67 2.91
C GLY A 162 -5.25 7.00 2.24
N VAL A 163 -4.55 7.41 1.17
CA VAL A 163 -4.89 8.61 0.37
C VAL A 163 -6.29 8.46 -0.23
N THR A 164 -6.57 7.33 -0.87
CA THR A 164 -7.89 7.06 -1.49
C THR A 164 -9.01 6.94 -0.47
N GLY A 165 -8.73 6.43 0.73
CA GLY A 165 -9.69 6.40 1.83
C GLY A 165 -10.13 7.79 2.31
N TYR A 166 -9.24 8.80 2.22
CA TYR A 166 -9.61 10.20 2.46
C TYR A 166 -10.50 10.77 1.36
N TRP A 167 -10.19 10.41 0.12
CA TRP A 167 -10.96 10.84 -1.04
C TRP A 167 -12.41 10.35 -0.98
N MET A 168 -12.63 9.14 -0.47
CA MET A 168 -13.97 8.55 -0.32
C MET A 168 -14.92 9.34 0.60
N ILE A 169 -14.41 10.24 1.45
CA ILE A 169 -15.26 11.00 2.37
C ILE A 169 -16.00 12.14 1.65
N TRP A 170 -15.39 12.70 0.61
CA TRP A 170 -15.88 13.88 -0.11
C TRP A 170 -16.04 15.14 0.78
N ASP A 171 -15.07 15.37 1.67
CA ASP A 171 -14.93 16.59 2.47
C ASP A 171 -13.89 17.55 1.86
N GLU A 172 -13.59 18.68 2.50
CA GLU A 172 -12.58 19.65 2.04
C GLU A 172 -11.21 19.02 1.68
N ARG A 173 -10.80 17.89 2.29
CA ARG A 173 -9.55 17.21 1.91
C ARG A 173 -9.66 16.60 0.51
N ALA A 174 -10.84 16.14 0.12
CA ALA A 174 -11.10 15.65 -1.24
C ALA A 174 -10.92 16.77 -2.27
N THR A 175 -11.35 18.01 -1.98
CA THR A 175 -11.10 19.17 -2.83
C THR A 175 -9.59 19.39 -3.03
N VAL A 176 -8.81 19.36 -1.95
CA VAL A 176 -7.34 19.52 -2.03
C VAL A 176 -6.67 18.35 -2.77
N LEU A 177 -7.19 17.13 -2.62
CA LEU A 177 -6.73 15.95 -3.35
C LEU A 177 -7.03 16.03 -4.85
N ASN A 178 -8.23 16.48 -5.23
CA ASN A 178 -8.62 16.73 -6.62
C ASN A 178 -7.65 17.73 -7.25
N GLN A 179 -7.35 18.81 -6.54
CA GLN A 179 -6.41 19.83 -7.00
C GLN A 179 -4.99 19.27 -7.19
N SER A 180 -4.51 18.42 -6.28
CA SER A 180 -3.23 17.71 -6.48
C SER A 180 -3.27 16.75 -7.66
N LEU A 181 -4.42 16.14 -7.97
CA LEU A 181 -4.59 15.25 -9.11
C LEU A 181 -4.59 16.05 -10.42
N PHE A 182 -5.36 17.14 -10.51
CA PHE A 182 -5.49 17.97 -11.71
C PHE A 182 -4.15 18.53 -12.17
N ARG A 183 -3.33 19.07 -11.26
CA ARG A 183 -1.98 19.55 -11.60
C ARG A 183 -1.09 18.47 -12.26
N VAL A 184 -1.26 17.21 -11.87
CA VAL A 184 -0.50 16.10 -12.50
C VAL A 184 -1.02 15.81 -13.89
N LEU A 185 -2.33 15.88 -14.10
CA LEU A 185 -2.97 15.54 -15.36
C LEU A 185 -2.84 16.63 -16.40
N GLU A 186 -2.81 17.89 -16.01
CA GLU A 186 -2.48 19.03 -16.88
C GLU A 186 -1.13 18.83 -17.59
N THR A 187 -0.20 18.11 -16.95
CA THR A 187 1.09 17.75 -17.57
C THR A 187 0.93 16.81 -18.77
N PHE A 188 -0.16 16.03 -18.83
CA PHE A 188 -0.44 15.04 -19.87
C PHE A 188 -1.84 15.28 -20.47
N ARG A 189 -1.95 16.04 -21.57
CA ARG A 189 -3.24 16.39 -22.22
C ARG A 189 -4.22 15.21 -22.41
N THR A 190 -3.73 13.98 -22.60
CA THR A 190 -4.57 12.76 -22.67
C THR A 190 -5.24 12.37 -21.34
N GLY A 191 -4.63 12.69 -20.20
CA GLY A 191 -5.15 12.40 -18.86
C GLY A 191 -6.33 13.30 -18.45
N ILE A 192 -6.40 14.51 -19.01
CA ILE A 192 -7.51 15.45 -18.81
C ILE A 192 -8.79 14.85 -19.39
N ASN A 193 -8.76 14.37 -20.65
CA ASN A 193 -9.92 13.77 -21.33
C ASN A 193 -10.53 12.58 -20.57
N LEU A 194 -9.70 11.76 -19.92
CA LEU A 194 -10.18 10.64 -19.10
C LEU A 194 -10.97 11.12 -17.88
N ILE A 195 -10.53 12.20 -17.26
CA ILE A 195 -11.10 12.67 -16.00
C ILE A 195 -12.27 13.62 -16.20
N LEU A 196 -12.31 14.40 -17.27
CA LEU A 196 -13.51 15.16 -17.64
C LEU A 196 -14.69 14.23 -17.96
N ASN A 197 -14.44 13.11 -18.62
CA ASN A 197 -15.47 12.08 -18.80
C ASN A 197 -15.95 11.46 -17.48
N LEU A 198 -15.15 11.51 -16.41
CA LEU A 198 -15.48 10.95 -15.08
C LEU A 198 -16.03 12.00 -14.10
N ILE A 199 -15.71 13.29 -14.28
CA ILE A 199 -16.02 14.39 -13.33
C ILE A 199 -17.01 15.42 -13.92
N VAL A 200 -16.93 15.77 -15.20
CA VAL A 200 -17.59 16.97 -15.79
C VAL A 200 -18.99 16.69 -16.36
N THR A 201 -19.47 15.44 -16.34
CA THR A 201 -20.89 15.13 -16.60
C THR A 201 -21.79 15.41 -15.38
N ASP A 202 -21.46 16.45 -14.60
CA ASP A 202 -22.16 16.86 -13.38
C ASP A 202 -23.62 17.30 -13.65
N THR A 203 -23.95 17.65 -14.90
CA THR A 203 -25.33 17.97 -15.33
C THR A 203 -26.28 16.76 -15.33
N ALA A 204 -25.77 15.53 -15.16
CA ALA A 204 -26.57 14.30 -15.17
C ALA A 204 -26.47 13.44 -13.88
N GLY A 205 -25.86 13.95 -12.80
CA GLY A 205 -25.76 13.21 -11.54
C GLY A 205 -24.77 12.03 -11.58
N THR A 206 -23.74 12.08 -12.43
CA THR A 206 -22.77 10.99 -12.69
C THR A 206 -21.60 10.90 -11.70
N GLY A 207 -21.51 11.76 -10.67
CA GLY A 207 -20.45 11.70 -9.65
C GLY A 207 -20.31 10.34 -8.96
N TRP A 208 -21.33 9.48 -9.09
CA TRP A 208 -21.27 8.08 -8.71
C TRP A 208 -20.18 7.29 -9.45
N ILE A 209 -19.88 7.56 -10.72
CA ILE A 209 -18.86 6.86 -11.52
C ILE A 209 -17.49 7.11 -10.91
N PHE A 210 -17.13 8.38 -10.69
CA PHE A 210 -15.87 8.74 -10.07
C PHE A 210 -15.70 8.09 -8.69
N MET A 211 -16.74 8.14 -7.85
CA MET A 211 -16.72 7.51 -6.53
C MET A 211 -16.61 5.98 -6.61
N VAL A 212 -17.25 5.35 -7.60
CA VAL A 212 -17.09 3.91 -7.89
C VAL A 212 -15.66 3.57 -8.30
N VAL A 213 -15.00 4.41 -9.11
CA VAL A 213 -13.59 4.22 -9.47
C VAL A 213 -12.71 4.32 -8.22
N ILE A 214 -12.92 5.34 -7.37
CA ILE A 214 -12.14 5.51 -6.13
C ILE A 214 -12.29 4.31 -5.22
N ILE A 215 -13.52 3.87 -4.92
CA ILE A 215 -13.71 2.72 -4.02
C ILE A 215 -13.14 1.44 -4.64
N THR A 216 -13.30 1.24 -5.96
CA THR A 216 -12.70 0.09 -6.66
C THR A 216 -11.20 0.11 -6.53
N PHE A 217 -10.57 1.27 -6.67
CA PHE A 217 -9.14 1.44 -6.50
C PHE A 217 -8.73 1.21 -5.04
N HIS A 218 -9.45 1.75 -4.07
CA HIS A 218 -9.19 1.55 -2.64
C HIS A 218 -9.26 0.07 -2.24
N LEU A 219 -10.31 -0.64 -2.67
CA LEU A 219 -10.49 -2.07 -2.43
C LEU A 219 -9.46 -2.92 -3.20
N GLY A 220 -9.16 -2.55 -4.44
CA GLY A 220 -8.14 -3.20 -5.27
C GLY A 220 -6.73 -3.08 -4.68
N LEU A 221 -6.36 -1.88 -4.22
CA LEU A 221 -5.12 -1.63 -3.48
C LEU A 221 -5.05 -2.47 -2.20
N SER A 222 -6.16 -2.55 -1.46
CA SER A 222 -6.27 -3.37 -0.26
C SER A 222 -6.05 -4.87 -0.53
N ALA A 223 -6.64 -5.40 -1.61
CA ALA A 223 -6.43 -6.77 -2.04
C ALA A 223 -4.97 -7.02 -2.49
N LEU A 224 -4.38 -6.05 -3.21
CA LEU A 224 -2.98 -6.11 -3.64
C LEU A 224 -2.01 -6.13 -2.47
N ILE A 225 -2.26 -5.36 -1.41
CA ILE A 225 -1.49 -5.41 -0.15
C ILE A 225 -1.50 -6.83 0.43
N GLY A 226 -2.67 -7.50 0.44
CA GLY A 226 -2.77 -8.91 0.86
C GLY A 226 -1.93 -9.86 0.01
N GLY A 227 -1.97 -9.71 -1.32
CA GLY A 227 -1.14 -10.50 -2.25
C GLY A 227 0.36 -10.23 -2.09
N LEU A 228 0.76 -8.97 -1.89
CA LEU A 228 2.15 -8.59 -1.64
C LEU A 228 2.64 -9.11 -0.29
N LEU A 229 1.79 -9.15 0.74
CA LEU A 229 2.13 -9.75 2.03
C LEU A 229 2.44 -11.25 1.88
N TRP A 230 1.67 -11.99 1.09
CA TRP A 230 1.98 -13.38 0.76
C TRP A 230 3.36 -13.50 0.08
N TYR A 231 3.63 -12.64 -0.90
CA TYR A 231 4.91 -12.63 -1.61
C TYR A 231 6.09 -12.26 -0.71
N HIS A 232 5.88 -11.31 0.20
CA HIS A 232 6.83 -10.85 1.20
C HIS A 232 7.29 -11.98 2.15
N LEU A 233 6.38 -12.92 2.45
CA LEU A 233 6.65 -14.05 3.34
C LEU A 233 7.06 -15.34 2.60
N LYS A 234 6.97 -15.38 1.26
CA LYS A 234 7.10 -16.59 0.43
C LYS A 234 8.41 -17.37 0.64
N ARG A 235 9.52 -16.68 0.91
CA ARG A 235 10.87 -17.28 1.10
C ARG A 235 11.21 -17.62 2.55
N LEU A 236 10.24 -17.57 3.46
CA LEU A 236 10.42 -17.86 4.88
C LEU A 236 9.78 -19.21 5.23
N SER A 237 10.52 -20.09 5.93
CA SER A 237 9.87 -21.20 6.65
C SER A 237 9.23 -20.69 7.92
N ARG A 238 8.03 -21.12 8.28
CA ARG A 238 7.40 -20.79 9.58
C ARG A 238 7.47 -19.28 9.93
N PRO A 239 7.01 -18.36 9.05
CA PRO A 239 7.00 -16.94 9.39
C PRO A 239 6.11 -16.71 10.62
N LYS A 240 6.63 -15.96 11.60
CA LYS A 240 5.79 -15.35 12.64
C LYS A 240 5.05 -14.21 11.95
N TRP A 241 3.75 -14.37 11.75
CA TRP A 241 2.92 -13.41 11.02
C TRP A 241 2.00 -12.59 11.95
N LEU A 242 1.73 -13.10 13.16
CA LEU A 242 0.99 -12.37 14.20
C LEU A 242 1.84 -12.17 15.45
N PRO A 243 1.63 -11.06 16.18
CA PRO A 243 2.35 -10.80 17.42
C PRO A 243 1.80 -11.72 18.52
N PRO A 244 2.47 -11.79 19.67
CA PRO A 244 1.92 -12.45 20.85
C PRO A 244 0.50 -12.01 21.18
N ARG A 245 -0.34 -12.95 21.64
CA ARG A 245 -1.76 -12.70 21.94
C ARG A 245 -1.99 -11.50 22.87
N TYR A 246 -1.11 -11.30 23.85
CA TYR A 246 -1.21 -10.13 24.73
C TYR A 246 -1.06 -8.83 23.93
N TRP A 247 -0.07 -8.72 23.03
CA TRP A 247 0.06 -7.54 22.17
C TRP A 247 -1.17 -7.32 21.29
N MET A 248 -1.79 -8.37 20.77
CA MET A 248 -3.03 -8.24 20.00
C MET A 248 -4.15 -7.59 20.83
N TRP A 249 -4.41 -8.12 22.03
CA TRP A 249 -5.45 -7.59 22.91
C TRP A 249 -5.15 -6.18 23.42
N LEU A 250 -3.89 -5.90 23.78
CA LEU A 250 -3.47 -4.59 24.27
C LEU A 250 -3.55 -3.52 23.18
N THR A 251 -3.05 -3.81 21.97
CA THR A 251 -3.14 -2.89 20.84
C THR A 251 -4.59 -2.67 20.42
N LEU A 252 -5.41 -3.73 20.33
CA LEU A 252 -6.83 -3.60 20.01
C LEU A 252 -7.58 -2.79 21.09
N GLY A 253 -7.37 -3.11 22.37
CA GLY A 253 -8.01 -2.41 23.48
C GLY A 253 -7.63 -0.93 23.54
N LEU A 254 -6.37 -0.60 23.29
CA LEU A 254 -5.90 0.78 23.23
C LEU A 254 -6.50 1.54 22.04
N LEU A 255 -6.58 0.92 20.86
CA LEU A 255 -7.19 1.53 19.68
C LEU A 255 -8.70 1.74 19.87
N VAL A 256 -9.41 0.76 20.44
CA VAL A 256 -10.84 0.88 20.75
C VAL A 256 -11.09 1.98 21.78
N LEU A 257 -10.26 2.05 22.83
CA LEU A 257 -10.34 3.13 23.82
C LEU A 257 -10.09 4.49 23.18
N GLY A 258 -9.03 4.62 22.35
CA GLY A 258 -8.75 5.83 21.60
C GLY A 258 -9.90 6.23 20.68
N ALA A 259 -10.45 5.29 19.92
CA ALA A 259 -11.59 5.48 19.02
C ALA A 259 -12.89 5.87 19.76
N ALA A 260 -13.08 5.40 20.99
CA ALA A 260 -14.24 5.76 21.80
C ALA A 260 -14.09 7.14 22.47
N LEU A 261 -12.88 7.51 22.88
CA LEU A 261 -12.61 8.78 23.57
C LEU A 261 -12.39 9.95 22.61
N VAL A 262 -11.81 9.70 21.45
CA VAL A 262 -11.49 10.70 20.44
C VAL A 262 -12.15 10.26 19.12
N PRO A 263 -13.34 10.80 18.78
CA PRO A 263 -13.94 10.55 17.49
C PRO A 263 -13.19 11.33 16.40
N VAL A 264 -13.29 10.86 15.15
CA VAL A 264 -12.61 11.51 14.00
C VAL A 264 -13.36 12.75 13.53
N GLY A 265 -14.70 12.75 13.60
CA GLY A 265 -15.52 13.82 13.05
C GLY A 265 -15.50 13.89 11.52
N ASN A 266 -16.18 14.89 10.96
CA ASN A 266 -16.16 15.20 9.52
C ASN A 266 -15.75 16.67 9.36
N LEU A 267 -14.92 16.95 8.36
CA LEU A 267 -14.72 18.31 7.90
C LEU A 267 -15.95 18.79 7.11
N PRO A 268 -16.05 20.11 6.82
CA PRO A 268 -17.06 20.60 5.91
C PRO A 268 -17.06 19.83 4.59
N ARG A 269 -18.23 19.75 3.97
CA ARG A 269 -18.38 19.06 2.69
C ARG A 269 -17.54 19.78 1.63
N ALA A 270 -16.98 19.02 0.69
CA ALA A 270 -16.51 19.63 -0.54
C ALA A 270 -17.71 20.27 -1.26
N ASP A 271 -17.65 21.58 -1.48
CA ASP A 271 -18.54 22.30 -2.39
C ASP A 271 -17.72 22.79 -3.59
N GLY A 272 -18.29 22.71 -4.80
CA GLY A 272 -17.66 23.20 -6.04
C GLY A 272 -17.87 24.71 -6.23
N VAL A 273 -17.96 25.45 -5.12
CA VAL A 273 -18.30 26.88 -5.11
C VAL A 273 -17.30 27.64 -4.24
N THR A 274 -16.74 26.99 -3.21
CA THR A 274 -15.74 27.59 -2.35
C THR A 274 -14.52 26.69 -2.16
N LEU A 275 -13.35 27.26 -2.44
CA LEU A 275 -12.07 26.68 -2.09
C LEU A 275 -11.88 26.76 -0.57
N PRO A 276 -11.44 25.67 0.06
CA PRO A 276 -11.30 25.66 1.50
C PRO A 276 -10.16 26.56 1.96
N GLY A 277 -10.44 27.37 2.99
CA GLY A 277 -9.46 28.29 3.57
C GLY A 277 -8.30 27.56 4.25
N SER A 278 -8.55 26.98 5.43
CA SER A 278 -7.57 26.15 6.14
C SER A 278 -8.15 24.76 6.38
N VAL A 279 -7.47 23.73 5.89
CA VAL A 279 -7.90 22.33 5.98
C VAL A 279 -6.98 21.61 6.93
N SER A 280 -7.52 20.71 7.75
CA SER A 280 -6.68 19.81 8.53
C SER A 280 -6.17 18.64 7.68
N VAL A 281 -4.84 18.49 7.65
CA VAL A 281 -4.12 17.54 6.82
C VAL A 281 -3.48 16.49 7.72
N ASP A 282 -3.61 15.24 7.31
CA ASP A 282 -2.96 14.14 8.00
C ASP A 282 -1.53 13.93 7.52
N LEU A 283 -0.55 14.21 8.37
CA LEU A 283 0.86 14.08 8.02
C LEU A 283 1.32 12.63 7.79
N TRP A 284 0.50 11.61 8.08
CA TRP A 284 0.86 10.23 7.78
C TRP A 284 0.59 9.83 6.32
N TYR A 285 -0.47 10.37 5.73
CA TYR A 285 -0.90 10.02 4.37
C TYR A 285 -0.84 11.20 3.41
N LEU A 286 -1.07 12.42 3.88
CA LEU A 286 -1.23 13.63 3.09
C LEU A 286 -0.05 14.61 3.24
N PHE A 287 1.08 14.18 3.83
CA PHE A 287 2.30 15.00 3.98
C PHE A 287 2.87 15.55 2.67
N TYR A 288 2.52 14.91 1.55
CA TYR A 288 3.03 15.27 0.22
C TYR A 288 2.28 16.46 -0.38
N LEU A 289 1.06 16.77 0.09
CA LEU A 289 0.20 17.81 -0.51
C LEU A 289 0.88 19.17 -0.59
N PRO A 290 1.56 19.68 0.47
CA PRO A 290 2.26 20.97 0.37
C PRO A 290 3.32 20.99 -0.74
N ALA A 291 4.07 19.90 -0.94
CA ALA A 291 5.06 19.85 -2.01
C ALA A 291 4.40 19.66 -3.39
N ALA A 292 3.39 18.79 -3.49
CA ALA A 292 2.69 18.49 -4.73
C ALA A 292 1.90 19.69 -5.29
N LEU A 293 1.41 20.58 -4.43
CA LEU A 293 0.68 21.79 -4.84
C LEU A 293 1.58 22.99 -5.15
N ASN A 294 2.82 23.03 -4.63
CA ASN A 294 3.70 24.18 -4.80
C ASN A 294 4.86 23.94 -5.79
N TRP A 295 5.24 22.69 -6.05
CA TRP A 295 6.36 22.37 -6.95
C TRP A 295 5.85 21.97 -8.35
N PRO A 296 6.72 22.06 -9.39
CA PRO A 296 6.40 21.52 -10.71
C PRO A 296 6.11 20.00 -10.64
N PRO A 297 4.97 19.52 -11.20
CA PRO A 297 4.54 18.13 -11.07
C PRO A 297 5.58 17.08 -11.48
N LEU A 298 6.24 17.29 -12.64
CA LEU A 298 7.28 16.38 -13.14
C LEU A 298 8.48 16.25 -12.21
N LEU A 299 8.93 17.37 -11.61
CA LEU A 299 10.07 17.36 -10.69
C LEU A 299 9.72 16.64 -9.39
N PHE A 300 8.55 16.93 -8.84
CA PHE A 300 8.11 16.33 -7.59
C PHE A 300 7.88 14.82 -7.74
N TRP A 301 6.97 14.41 -8.64
CA TRP A 301 6.64 12.99 -8.82
C TRP A 301 7.79 12.19 -9.43
N GLY A 302 8.58 12.79 -10.33
CA GLY A 302 9.82 12.19 -10.82
C GLY A 302 10.82 11.94 -9.70
N GLY A 303 11.00 12.90 -8.79
CA GLY A 303 11.84 12.74 -7.59
C GLY A 303 11.33 11.63 -6.66
N VAL A 304 10.02 11.54 -6.43
CA VAL A 304 9.40 10.48 -5.62
C VAL A 304 9.65 9.10 -6.26
N LEU A 305 9.44 8.96 -7.57
CA LEU A 305 9.68 7.69 -8.29
C LEU A 305 11.16 7.28 -8.24
N ILE A 306 12.09 8.23 -8.40
CA ILE A 306 13.53 7.98 -8.26
C ILE A 306 13.85 7.51 -6.84
N LEU A 307 13.32 8.18 -5.81
CA LEU A 307 13.54 7.80 -4.41
C LEU A 307 13.04 6.37 -4.13
N ILE A 308 11.82 6.04 -4.54
CA ILE A 308 11.24 4.70 -4.38
C ILE A 308 12.09 3.65 -5.11
N SER A 309 12.57 3.97 -6.32
CA SER A 309 13.43 3.09 -7.12
C SER A 309 14.78 2.86 -6.43
N LEU A 310 15.41 3.92 -5.91
CA LEU A 310 16.68 3.83 -5.17
C LEU A 310 16.53 3.00 -3.89
N VAL A 311 15.49 3.26 -3.09
CA VAL A 311 15.20 2.50 -1.86
C VAL A 311 14.92 1.04 -2.19
N SER A 312 14.17 0.75 -3.25
CA SER A 312 13.94 -0.63 -3.71
C SER A 312 15.22 -1.30 -4.19
N ALA A 313 16.11 -0.56 -4.86
CA ALA A 313 17.37 -1.05 -5.42
C ALA A 313 18.49 -1.27 -4.38
N VAL A 314 18.30 -0.82 -3.13
CA VAL A 314 19.25 -0.96 -2.01
C VAL A 314 19.95 -2.33 -1.90
N PRO A 315 19.28 -3.50 -2.04
CA PRO A 315 19.94 -4.81 -1.96
C PRO A 315 21.03 -5.02 -3.01
N TRP A 316 20.90 -4.37 -4.16
CA TRP A 316 21.83 -4.46 -5.30
C TRP A 316 22.80 -3.27 -5.36
N LEU A 317 22.43 -2.11 -4.83
CA LEU A 317 23.35 -0.97 -4.74
C LEU A 317 24.39 -1.17 -3.64
N LEU A 318 24.03 -1.84 -2.54
CA LEU A 318 24.91 -2.03 -1.39
C LEU A 318 25.46 -3.46 -1.27
N ILE A 319 25.86 -4.08 -2.38
CA ILE A 319 26.32 -5.49 -2.43
C ILE A 319 27.54 -5.74 -1.51
N ARG A 320 27.51 -6.87 -0.80
CA ARG A 320 28.71 -7.48 -0.21
C ARG A 320 29.18 -8.64 -1.08
N LYS A 321 30.48 -8.99 -0.97
CA LYS A 321 30.98 -10.26 -1.52
C LYS A 321 30.03 -11.39 -1.09
N PRO A 322 29.46 -12.16 -2.04
CA PRO A 322 28.53 -13.22 -1.71
C PRO A 322 29.22 -14.22 -0.80
N LEU A 323 28.56 -14.56 0.30
CA LEU A 323 29.04 -15.58 1.20
C LEU A 323 28.86 -16.94 0.51
N ALA A 324 29.92 -17.76 0.46
CA ALA A 324 29.83 -19.09 -0.10
C ALA A 324 28.73 -19.89 0.62
N PRO A 325 27.87 -20.64 -0.11
CA PRO A 325 26.82 -21.44 0.50
C PRO A 325 27.40 -22.52 1.42
N ILE A 326 26.54 -23.10 2.25
CA ILE A 326 26.90 -24.32 3.01
C ILE A 326 27.21 -25.42 2.00
N ALA A 327 28.28 -26.19 2.23
CA ALA A 327 28.60 -27.36 1.42
C ALA A 327 28.33 -28.64 2.23
N VAL A 328 27.92 -29.69 1.53
CA VAL A 328 27.58 -30.99 2.10
C VAL A 328 28.67 -31.99 1.73
N ASP A 329 29.24 -32.63 2.74
CA ASP A 329 30.07 -33.81 2.57
C ASP A 329 29.14 -35.02 2.34
N ALA A 330 29.12 -35.52 1.10
CA ALA A 330 28.24 -36.60 0.69
C ALA A 330 28.57 -37.91 1.40
N ASP A 331 29.83 -38.16 1.73
CA ASP A 331 30.27 -39.42 2.35
C ASP A 331 29.88 -39.47 3.83
N ARG A 332 29.95 -38.32 4.52
CA ARG A 332 29.57 -38.20 5.93
C ARG A 332 28.07 -38.00 6.14
N CYS A 333 27.33 -37.55 5.13
CA CYS A 333 25.91 -37.24 5.28
C CYS A 333 25.06 -38.50 5.49
N THR A 334 24.39 -38.58 6.65
CA THR A 334 23.56 -39.75 7.00
C THR A 334 22.11 -39.66 6.51
N GLY A 335 21.72 -38.58 5.82
CA GLY A 335 20.35 -38.40 5.33
C GLY A 335 19.30 -38.21 6.44
N CYS A 336 19.68 -37.88 7.68
CA CYS A 336 18.78 -37.82 8.85
C CYS A 336 17.79 -36.64 8.90
N THR A 337 17.76 -35.80 7.86
CA THR A 337 16.82 -34.67 7.64
C THR A 337 16.82 -33.52 8.67
N LEU A 338 17.60 -33.59 9.75
CA LEU A 338 17.63 -32.55 10.79
C LEU A 338 18.01 -31.16 10.24
N CYS A 339 19.01 -31.10 9.35
CA CYS A 339 19.45 -29.85 8.74
C CYS A 339 18.35 -29.17 7.91
N ALA A 340 17.55 -29.95 7.18
CA ALA A 340 16.42 -29.43 6.42
C ALA A 340 15.30 -28.94 7.34
N ALA A 341 15.00 -29.67 8.42
CA ALA A 341 14.00 -29.26 9.41
C ALA A 341 14.39 -27.96 10.12
N ASP A 342 15.67 -27.81 10.45
CA ASP A 342 16.27 -26.65 11.13
C ASP A 342 16.64 -25.51 10.17
N CYS A 343 16.43 -25.60 8.85
CA CYS A 343 16.76 -24.49 7.96
C CYS A 343 15.67 -23.40 7.99
N PRO A 344 15.96 -22.15 8.44
CA PRO A 344 14.93 -21.09 8.50
C PRO A 344 14.49 -20.60 7.11
N TYR A 345 15.33 -20.82 6.10
CA TYR A 345 15.17 -20.26 4.75
C TYR A 345 14.72 -21.29 3.72
N LYS A 346 14.37 -22.52 4.14
CA LYS A 346 14.07 -23.65 3.23
C LYS A 346 15.13 -23.88 2.15
N ALA A 347 16.40 -23.60 2.48
CA ALA A 347 17.51 -23.72 1.53
C ALA A 347 18.05 -25.15 1.38
N ILE A 348 17.46 -26.14 2.05
CA ILE A 348 17.96 -27.52 2.08
C ILE A 348 16.84 -28.45 1.65
N SER A 349 17.07 -29.20 0.58
CA SER A 349 16.21 -30.28 0.11
C SER A 349 16.85 -31.63 0.40
N MET A 350 16.04 -32.62 0.77
CA MET A 350 16.50 -34.00 0.95
C MET A 350 16.18 -34.79 -0.32
N VAL A 351 17.20 -35.18 -1.08
CA VAL A 351 17.05 -35.92 -2.34
C VAL A 351 17.40 -37.39 -2.15
N ALA A 352 16.82 -38.27 -2.95
CA ALA A 352 17.19 -39.68 -2.96
C ALA A 352 18.64 -39.85 -3.46
N ARG A 353 19.38 -40.78 -2.85
CA ARG A 353 20.67 -41.25 -3.37
C ARG A 353 20.48 -42.36 -4.38
N GLU A 354 21.49 -42.54 -5.22
CA GLU A 354 21.60 -43.71 -6.10
C GLU A 354 21.66 -45.02 -5.27
N GLU A 355 21.28 -46.14 -5.91
CA GLU A 355 21.29 -47.45 -5.26
C GLU A 355 22.73 -47.86 -4.86
N GLY A 356 22.90 -48.40 -3.65
CA GLY A 356 24.19 -48.83 -3.12
C GLY A 356 24.77 -47.97 -1.98
N HIS A 357 24.23 -46.78 -1.72
CA HIS A 357 24.63 -45.98 -0.55
C HIS A 357 23.91 -46.43 0.74
N LYS A 358 24.63 -46.44 1.87
CA LYS A 358 24.10 -46.82 3.20
C LYS A 358 22.88 -46.01 3.64
N HIS A 359 22.81 -44.75 3.24
CA HIS A 359 21.73 -43.83 3.60
C HIS A 359 20.95 -43.42 2.36
N LYS A 360 19.61 -43.53 2.40
CA LYS A 360 18.74 -43.29 1.24
C LYS A 360 18.63 -41.83 0.81
N LEU A 361 18.99 -40.89 1.68
CA LEU A 361 18.82 -39.46 1.44
C LEU A 361 20.16 -38.71 1.46
N LEU A 362 20.26 -37.65 0.65
CA LEU A 362 21.35 -36.68 0.63
C LEU A 362 20.77 -35.28 0.81
N ALA A 363 21.42 -34.45 1.64
CA ALA A 363 21.07 -33.05 1.74
C ALA A 363 21.68 -32.27 0.56
N VAL A 364 20.86 -31.48 -0.13
CA VAL A 364 21.28 -30.60 -1.23
C VAL A 364 20.91 -29.18 -0.86
N ILE A 365 21.89 -28.27 -0.97
CA ILE A 365 21.74 -26.86 -0.63
C ILE A 365 21.38 -26.07 -1.89
N ASP A 366 20.32 -25.26 -1.81
CA ASP A 366 19.99 -24.25 -2.82
C ASP A 366 20.82 -22.97 -2.54
N PRO A 367 21.77 -22.61 -3.41
CA PRO A 367 22.61 -21.43 -3.22
C PRO A 367 21.82 -20.11 -3.24
N GLN A 368 20.66 -20.06 -3.91
CA GLN A 368 19.86 -18.84 -4.01
C GLN A 368 19.04 -18.55 -2.75
N MET A 369 18.84 -19.55 -1.91
CA MET A 369 18.08 -19.47 -0.65
C MET A 369 18.99 -19.50 0.58
N CYS A 370 20.21 -20.02 0.46
CA CYS A 370 21.17 -20.12 1.56
C CYS A 370 21.74 -18.75 1.95
N VAL A 371 21.50 -18.30 3.19
CA VAL A 371 22.13 -17.08 3.76
C VAL A 371 23.46 -17.36 4.48
N SER A 372 23.92 -18.62 4.47
CA SER A 372 25.13 -19.07 5.17
C SER A 372 25.17 -18.74 6.67
N CYS A 373 24.03 -18.90 7.36
CA CYS A 373 23.91 -18.65 8.80
C CYS A 373 24.55 -19.72 9.71
N GLY A 374 24.84 -20.91 9.17
CA GLY A 374 25.47 -22.01 9.90
C GLY A 374 24.55 -22.81 10.83
N VAL A 375 23.26 -22.49 10.96
CA VAL A 375 22.34 -23.25 11.83
C VAL A 375 22.35 -24.75 11.52
N CYS A 376 22.34 -25.10 10.25
CA CYS A 376 22.34 -26.47 9.78
C CYS A 376 23.60 -27.23 10.23
N VAL A 377 24.75 -26.55 10.33
CA VAL A 377 25.99 -27.10 10.90
C VAL A 377 25.78 -27.53 12.35
N GLY A 378 25.17 -26.68 13.18
CA GLY A 378 24.85 -27.00 14.57
C GLY A 378 23.80 -28.10 14.75
N SER A 379 23.04 -28.40 13.69
CA SER A 379 22.00 -29.46 13.69
C SER A 379 22.50 -30.81 13.14
N CYS A 380 23.73 -30.90 12.63
CA CYS A 380 24.24 -32.05 11.89
C CYS A 380 25.06 -32.99 12.80
N PRO A 381 24.52 -34.14 13.26
CA PRO A 381 25.26 -35.05 14.14
C PRO A 381 26.56 -35.62 13.54
N PRO A 382 26.63 -36.03 12.25
CA PRO A 382 27.88 -36.54 11.68
C PRO A 382 28.85 -35.41 11.26
N LEU A 383 28.50 -34.14 11.51
CA LEU A 383 29.26 -32.95 11.09
C LEU A 383 29.55 -32.87 9.58
N ALA A 384 28.64 -33.39 8.76
CA ALA A 384 28.77 -33.43 7.29
C ALA A 384 28.53 -32.09 6.57
N LEU A 385 28.45 -30.95 7.28
CA LEU A 385 28.11 -29.65 6.71
C LEU A 385 29.20 -28.64 7.01
N SER A 386 29.81 -28.07 5.97
CA SER A 386 30.87 -27.07 6.09
C SER A 386 30.33 -25.67 5.80
N LEU A 387 30.88 -24.67 6.50
CA LEU A 387 30.55 -23.26 6.30
C LEU A 387 31.71 -22.57 5.60
N HIS A 388 31.48 -22.06 4.38
CA HIS A 388 32.52 -21.42 3.56
C HIS A 388 33.74 -22.32 3.31
N GLY A 389 33.49 -23.59 2.96
CA GLY A 389 34.55 -24.58 2.76
C GLY A 389 35.26 -25.02 4.05
N ARG A 390 34.84 -24.53 5.23
CA ARG A 390 35.44 -24.92 6.51
C ARG A 390 34.63 -26.01 7.20
N PRO A 391 35.24 -27.17 7.50
CA PRO A 391 34.56 -28.25 8.19
C PRO A 391 34.35 -27.87 9.68
N PRO A 392 33.28 -28.36 10.34
CA PRO A 392 32.94 -27.98 11.72
C PRO A 392 34.05 -28.25 12.75
N GLU A 393 34.94 -29.19 12.44
CA GLU A 393 36.09 -29.58 13.25
C GLU A 393 37.07 -28.43 13.49
N THR A 394 37.20 -27.50 12.55
CA THR A 394 38.04 -26.29 12.72
C THR A 394 37.56 -25.45 13.92
N LEU A 395 36.25 -25.29 14.07
CA LEU A 395 35.66 -24.60 15.22
C LEU A 395 35.84 -25.40 16.52
N TRP A 396 35.81 -26.74 16.43
CA TRP A 396 36.07 -27.59 17.60
C TRP A 396 37.51 -27.47 18.07
N GLN A 397 38.48 -27.47 17.15
CA GLN A 397 39.89 -27.26 17.46
C GLN A 397 40.10 -25.88 18.09
N GLU A 398 39.54 -24.81 17.51
CA GLU A 398 39.60 -23.48 18.09
C GLU A 398 39.01 -23.44 19.51
N THR A 399 37.90 -24.13 19.73
CA THR A 399 37.26 -24.23 21.05
C THR A 399 38.19 -24.88 22.07
N VAL A 400 38.78 -26.02 21.72
CA VAL A 400 39.73 -26.73 22.58
C VAL A 400 40.95 -25.85 22.87
N THR A 401 41.55 -25.25 21.85
CA THR A 401 42.72 -24.38 22.00
C THR A 401 42.45 -23.17 22.88
N ARG A 402 41.27 -22.54 22.80
CA ARG A 402 40.93 -21.41 23.67
C ARG A 402 40.61 -21.88 25.10
N ALA A 403 39.87 -22.96 25.25
CA ALA A 403 39.51 -23.50 26.56
C ALA A 403 40.73 -23.98 27.36
N SER A 404 41.78 -24.47 26.69
CA SER A 404 42.98 -25.00 27.35
C SER A 404 44.00 -23.93 27.80
N LYS A 405 43.72 -22.62 27.62
CA LYS A 405 44.69 -21.56 27.90
C LYS A 405 44.95 -21.29 29.38
N SER A 406 43.99 -21.59 30.28
CA SER A 406 44.10 -21.36 31.72
C SER A 406 43.35 -22.44 32.51
N LYS A 407 43.72 -22.64 33.79
CA LYS A 407 42.92 -23.42 34.74
C LYS A 407 41.84 -22.48 35.27
N ASP A 408 40.57 -22.74 34.94
CA ASP A 408 39.37 -21.95 35.28
C ASP A 408 38.79 -21.03 34.19
N VAL A 409 39.01 -21.35 32.91
CA VAL A 409 38.44 -20.60 31.78
C VAL A 409 36.90 -20.68 31.74
N LYS A 410 36.23 -19.53 31.71
CA LYS A 410 34.86 -19.35 31.23
C LYS A 410 34.86 -19.19 29.71
N VAL A 411 34.19 -20.09 28.99
CA VAL A 411 34.06 -20.03 27.54
C VAL A 411 32.71 -19.44 27.17
N VAL A 412 32.71 -18.35 26.39
CA VAL A 412 31.49 -17.68 25.91
C VAL A 412 31.39 -17.82 24.40
N PHE A 413 30.38 -18.54 23.92
CA PHE A 413 30.02 -18.55 22.51
C PHE A 413 29.05 -17.40 22.20
N THR A 414 29.29 -16.67 21.12
CA THR A 414 28.44 -15.52 20.75
C THR A 414 28.27 -15.40 19.24
N CYS A 415 27.21 -14.75 18.75
CA CYS A 415 27.05 -14.53 17.31
C CYS A 415 27.89 -13.35 16.80
N GLU A 416 28.14 -13.29 15.49
CA GLU A 416 28.96 -12.25 14.85
C GLU A 416 28.44 -10.83 15.13
N ARG A 417 27.11 -10.69 15.26
CA ARG A 417 26.45 -9.43 15.57
C ARG A 417 26.80 -8.94 16.98
N HIS A 418 26.74 -9.82 17.98
CA HIS A 418 27.12 -9.51 19.36
C HIS A 418 28.63 -9.30 19.49
N ALA A 419 29.42 -10.14 18.82
CA ALA A 419 30.87 -10.00 18.73
C ALA A 419 31.26 -8.61 18.21
N TYR A 420 30.58 -8.08 17.19
CA TYR A 420 30.93 -6.78 16.64
C TYR A 420 30.40 -5.57 17.44
N GLN A 421 29.18 -5.68 18.01
CA GLN A 421 28.53 -4.55 18.67
C GLN A 421 29.02 -4.35 20.11
N GLY A 422 28.81 -5.33 20.98
CA GLY A 422 29.18 -5.24 22.40
C GLY A 422 30.39 -6.10 22.80
N GLY A 423 30.78 -7.07 21.95
CA GLY A 423 31.81 -8.06 22.23
C GLY A 423 33.19 -7.76 21.63
N LYS A 424 33.34 -6.66 20.88
CA LYS A 424 34.49 -6.45 19.98
C LYS A 424 35.83 -6.52 20.72
N SER A 425 35.91 -5.83 21.86
CA SER A 425 37.10 -5.84 22.71
C SER A 425 37.47 -7.24 23.19
N PHE A 426 36.50 -8.11 23.51
CA PHE A 426 36.76 -9.46 24.02
C PHE A 426 37.16 -10.45 22.93
N VAL A 427 36.85 -10.14 21.66
CA VAL A 427 37.23 -10.95 20.52
C VAL A 427 38.62 -10.56 20.01
N GLU A 428 38.93 -9.26 19.95
CA GLU A 428 40.21 -8.72 19.49
C GLU A 428 41.33 -8.90 20.53
N THR A 429 41.02 -8.78 21.81
CA THR A 429 41.95 -9.10 22.90
C THR A 429 41.42 -10.29 23.70
N PRO A 430 41.74 -11.54 23.31
CA PRO A 430 41.39 -12.72 24.09
C PRO A 430 42.13 -12.60 25.43
N ASN A 431 41.39 -12.53 26.54
CA ASN A 431 41.89 -12.17 27.87
C ASN A 431 42.18 -10.65 28.07
N PRO A 432 41.17 -9.79 28.10
CA PRO A 432 41.37 -8.42 28.56
C PRO A 432 41.69 -8.46 30.07
N ALA A 433 42.88 -8.00 30.44
CA ALA A 433 43.34 -7.79 31.82
C ALA A 433 43.57 -9.03 32.71
N GLY A 434 43.94 -10.19 32.16
CA GLY A 434 44.22 -11.39 32.96
C GLY A 434 42.96 -12.16 33.43
N SER A 435 41.79 -11.82 32.88
CA SER A 435 40.55 -12.56 33.10
C SER A 435 40.54 -13.95 32.44
N ASP A 436 40.07 -14.96 33.17
CA ASP A 436 39.83 -16.32 32.68
C ASP A 436 38.60 -16.39 31.74
N LEU A 437 38.50 -15.49 30.75
CA LEU A 437 37.36 -15.37 29.84
C LEU A 437 37.80 -15.53 28.38
N GLN A 438 37.19 -16.48 27.67
CA GLN A 438 37.44 -16.73 26.25
C GLN A 438 36.14 -16.59 25.45
N VAL A 439 36.06 -15.57 24.60
CA VAL A 439 34.91 -15.34 23.71
C VAL A 439 35.17 -15.95 22.34
N ILE A 440 34.30 -16.84 21.88
CA ILE A 440 34.37 -17.51 20.58
C ILE A 440 33.20 -17.03 19.69
N PRO A 441 33.47 -16.24 18.63
CA PRO A 441 32.44 -15.78 17.72
C PRO A 441 31.99 -16.90 16.74
N LEU A 442 30.69 -16.97 16.52
CA LEU A 442 30.00 -17.84 15.55
C LEU A 442 29.25 -16.96 14.55
N THR A 443 28.89 -17.50 13.39
CA THR A 443 28.06 -16.76 12.42
C THR A 443 26.69 -16.45 13.02
N CYS A 444 26.08 -17.49 13.57
CA CYS A 444 24.85 -17.43 14.33
C CYS A 444 25.07 -18.27 15.57
N ILE A 445 24.44 -17.90 16.69
CA ILE A 445 24.48 -18.73 17.88
C ILE A 445 23.90 -20.13 17.61
N GLY A 446 22.93 -20.26 16.70
CA GLY A 446 22.36 -21.55 16.28
C GLY A 446 23.31 -22.45 15.49
N MET A 447 24.47 -21.94 15.06
CA MET A 447 25.57 -22.74 14.50
C MET A 447 26.24 -23.62 15.55
N ALA A 448 26.09 -23.29 16.84
CA ALA A 448 26.64 -24.11 17.90
C ALA A 448 25.99 -25.49 17.91
N HIS A 449 26.80 -26.52 17.64
CA HIS A 449 26.44 -27.89 17.96
C HIS A 449 26.52 -28.04 19.49
N PRO A 450 25.57 -28.72 20.16
CA PRO A 450 25.57 -28.85 21.63
C PRO A 450 26.88 -29.46 22.17
N ASP A 451 27.52 -30.36 21.41
CA ASP A 451 28.83 -30.94 21.78
C ASP A 451 29.98 -29.92 21.86
N LEU A 452 29.83 -28.69 21.36
CA LEU A 452 30.84 -27.63 21.59
C LEU A 452 31.00 -27.32 23.08
N ALA A 453 29.91 -27.34 23.84
CA ALA A 453 29.96 -27.19 25.28
C ALA A 453 30.74 -28.34 25.92
N ALA A 454 30.44 -29.58 25.51
CA ALA A 454 31.17 -30.76 25.95
C ALA A 454 32.67 -30.66 25.65
N LYS A 455 33.04 -30.24 24.44
CA LYS A 455 34.45 -30.06 24.03
C LYS A 455 35.17 -29.00 24.85
N ALA A 456 34.50 -27.91 25.21
CA ALA A 456 35.07 -26.90 26.09
C ALA A 456 35.35 -27.46 27.50
N PHE A 457 34.41 -28.24 28.09
CA PHE A 457 34.63 -28.89 29.38
C PHE A 457 35.72 -29.98 29.33
N GLU A 458 35.74 -30.80 28.28
CA GLU A 458 36.81 -31.80 28.05
C GLU A 458 38.20 -31.14 27.99
N ALA A 459 38.27 -29.90 27.52
CA ALA A 459 39.51 -29.12 27.41
C ALA A 459 39.85 -28.29 28.66
N GLY A 460 39.04 -28.34 29.73
CA GLY A 460 39.32 -27.69 31.02
C GLY A 460 38.50 -26.42 31.31
N ALA A 461 37.45 -26.12 30.56
CA ALA A 461 36.56 -25.00 30.88
C ALA A 461 35.82 -25.23 32.21
N LYS A 462 35.67 -24.17 33.01
CA LYS A 462 34.93 -24.17 34.28
C LYS A 462 33.44 -23.86 34.09
N GLU A 463 33.12 -23.00 33.13
CA GLU A 463 31.76 -22.57 32.79
C GLU A 463 31.68 -22.38 31.28
N VAL A 464 30.53 -22.75 30.69
CA VAL A 464 30.24 -22.45 29.28
C VAL A 464 28.97 -21.62 29.20
N GLN A 465 29.03 -20.48 28.51
CA GLN A 465 27.87 -19.61 28.31
C GLN A 465 27.62 -19.37 26.83
N PHE A 466 26.35 -19.35 26.43
CA PHE A 466 25.92 -18.97 25.09
C PHE A 466 25.18 -17.63 25.16
N VAL A 467 25.72 -16.62 24.47
CA VAL A 467 25.12 -15.28 24.40
C VAL A 467 24.61 -15.02 22.98
N GLY A 468 23.37 -14.58 22.86
CA GLY A 468 22.76 -14.32 21.56
C GLY A 468 21.71 -13.23 21.58
N CYS A 469 21.08 -13.01 20.42
CA CYS A 469 20.01 -12.05 20.25
C CYS A 469 18.77 -12.39 21.10
N PRO A 470 17.90 -11.40 21.37
CA PRO A 470 16.61 -11.64 22.02
C PRO A 470 15.79 -12.69 21.26
N LEU A 471 14.99 -13.48 21.97
CA LEU A 471 14.17 -14.55 21.40
C LEU A 471 13.26 -14.08 20.25
N GLU A 472 12.72 -12.86 20.38
CA GLU A 472 11.82 -12.27 19.39
C GLU A 472 12.54 -11.46 18.29
N ASP A 473 13.86 -11.23 18.39
CA ASP A 473 14.62 -10.42 17.42
C ASP A 473 15.88 -11.12 16.90
N CYS A 474 15.91 -12.45 16.87
CA CYS A 474 17.07 -13.17 16.37
C CYS A 474 17.35 -12.84 14.90
N ALA A 475 18.58 -12.40 14.59
CA ALA A 475 18.99 -12.03 13.23
C ALA A 475 18.82 -13.17 12.22
N ASN A 476 18.93 -14.42 12.69
CA ASN A 476 18.72 -15.64 11.90
C ASN A 476 17.48 -16.42 12.37
N ARG A 477 16.45 -15.68 12.81
CA ARG A 477 15.08 -16.14 13.09
C ARG A 477 14.94 -17.07 14.30
N GLU A 478 15.23 -18.36 14.18
CA GLU A 478 15.07 -19.33 15.27
C GLU A 478 16.41 -19.86 15.82
N GLY A 479 17.55 -19.29 15.40
CA GLY A 479 18.87 -19.81 15.75
C GLY A 479 19.14 -19.91 17.26
N ASN A 480 18.72 -18.92 18.05
CA ASN A 480 18.81 -18.96 19.52
C ASN A 480 17.88 -20.01 20.12
N VAL A 481 16.61 -20.04 19.68
CA VAL A 481 15.60 -21.01 20.12
C VAL A 481 16.06 -22.45 19.87
N TRP A 482 16.60 -22.74 18.69
CA TRP A 482 17.06 -24.10 18.36
C TRP A 482 18.26 -24.52 19.20
N LEU A 483 19.22 -23.62 19.44
CA LEU A 483 20.34 -23.94 20.33
C LEU A 483 19.83 -24.25 21.73
N GLU A 484 18.97 -23.40 22.28
CA GLU A 484 18.40 -23.57 23.62
C GLU A 484 17.69 -24.93 23.76
N GLN A 485 16.83 -25.25 22.79
CA GLN A 485 16.14 -26.53 22.78
C GLN A 485 17.11 -27.73 22.66
N ARG A 486 18.24 -27.61 21.94
CA ARG A 486 19.26 -28.67 21.85
C ARG A 486 20.01 -28.85 23.19
N LEU A 487 20.38 -27.75 23.84
CA LEU A 487 21.07 -27.75 25.13
C LEU A 487 20.21 -28.38 26.22
N PHE A 488 18.92 -28.01 26.28
CA PHE A 488 17.97 -28.52 27.28
C PHE A 488 17.22 -29.79 26.82
N GLY A 489 17.71 -30.49 25.80
CA GLY A 489 17.22 -31.81 25.40
C GLY A 489 15.81 -31.86 24.79
N GLN A 490 15.24 -30.71 24.42
CA GLN A 490 13.95 -30.53 23.77
C GLN A 490 14.02 -30.74 22.25
N ARG A 491 15.21 -30.61 21.64
CA ARG A 491 15.46 -30.75 20.20
C ARG A 491 16.72 -31.58 19.94
N LYS A 492 16.78 -32.30 18.82
CA LYS A 492 17.97 -33.03 18.37
C LYS A 492 18.89 -32.10 17.54
N PRO A 493 20.22 -32.33 17.53
CA PRO A 493 20.97 -33.20 18.44
C PRO A 493 20.89 -32.68 19.88
N LYS A 494 20.90 -33.60 20.85
CA LYS A 494 20.81 -33.25 22.28
C LYS A 494 22.22 -33.15 22.85
N LEU A 495 22.39 -32.32 23.87
CA LEU A 495 23.59 -32.35 24.70
C LEU A 495 23.83 -33.76 25.26
N ARG A 496 25.10 -34.19 25.25
CA ARG A 496 25.51 -35.50 25.79
C ARG A 496 25.13 -35.60 27.27
N ARG A 497 24.66 -36.77 27.68
CA ARG A 497 24.18 -37.03 29.05
C ARG A 497 25.18 -36.64 30.13
N ALA A 498 26.48 -36.86 29.90
CA ALA A 498 27.55 -36.54 30.84
C ALA A 498 27.66 -35.03 31.19
N TYR A 499 27.10 -34.14 30.36
CA TYR A 499 27.21 -32.69 30.53
C TYR A 499 25.86 -32.01 30.81
N VAL A 500 24.79 -32.77 31.05
CA VAL A 500 23.45 -32.20 31.33
C VAL A 500 23.44 -31.36 32.61
N GLU A 501 24.25 -31.75 33.60
CA GLU A 501 24.41 -31.03 34.87
C GLU A 501 25.64 -30.10 34.88
N ALA A 502 26.36 -30.00 33.76
CA ALA A 502 27.51 -29.11 33.66
C ALA A 502 27.05 -27.63 33.73
N PRO A 503 27.91 -26.71 34.20
CA PRO A 503 27.56 -25.30 34.35
C PRO A 503 27.47 -24.60 32.98
N ILE A 504 26.35 -24.84 32.29
CA ILE A 504 25.99 -24.28 30.99
C ILE A 504 24.88 -23.25 31.20
N SER A 505 25.07 -22.05 30.67
CA SER A 505 24.07 -20.98 30.75
C SER A 505 23.78 -20.35 29.38
N THR A 506 22.57 -19.81 29.24
CA THR A 506 22.15 -19.08 28.03
C THR A 506 21.73 -17.67 28.39
N THR A 507 22.01 -16.69 27.53
CA THR A 507 21.62 -15.29 27.76
C THR A 507 21.22 -14.62 26.46
N TRP A 508 19.97 -14.18 26.38
CA TRP A 508 19.34 -13.61 25.18
C TRP A 508 19.11 -12.11 25.38
N VAL A 509 20.05 -11.29 24.87
CA VAL A 509 20.05 -9.83 25.07
C VAL A 509 20.32 -9.09 23.77
N ALA A 510 20.04 -7.79 23.73
CA ALA A 510 20.40 -6.94 22.61
C ALA A 510 21.93 -6.94 22.38
N PRO A 511 22.43 -6.84 21.13
CA PRO A 511 23.86 -6.91 20.83
C PRO A 511 24.75 -5.91 21.58
N ASN A 512 24.23 -4.72 21.88
CA ASN A 512 24.94 -3.67 22.62
C ASN A 512 25.01 -3.93 24.15
N GLU A 513 24.29 -4.93 24.65
CA GLU A 513 24.29 -5.31 26.07
C GLU A 513 25.18 -6.53 26.37
N PHE A 514 26.00 -6.98 25.41
CA PHE A 514 26.90 -8.13 25.57
C PHE A 514 27.76 -8.06 26.84
N LYS A 515 28.31 -6.89 27.17
CA LYS A 515 29.11 -6.66 28.39
C LYS A 515 28.36 -7.01 29.68
N LYS A 516 27.06 -6.72 29.74
CA LYS A 516 26.22 -7.05 30.89
C LYS A 516 25.92 -8.55 30.95
N ALA A 517 25.76 -9.18 29.78
CA ALA A 517 25.40 -10.59 29.68
C ALA A 517 26.50 -11.55 30.16
N ILE A 518 27.77 -11.17 30.03
CA ILE A 518 28.91 -12.02 30.43
C ILE A 518 29.25 -11.94 31.93
N LEU A 519 28.67 -10.97 32.66
CA LEU A 519 28.88 -10.81 34.10
C LEU A 519 28.23 -11.98 34.88
N PRO A 520 28.77 -12.36 36.05
CA PRO A 520 28.21 -13.43 36.86
C PRO A 520 26.75 -13.12 37.21
N THR A 521 25.83 -13.98 36.77
CA THR A 521 24.43 -13.90 37.18
C THR A 521 24.31 -14.51 38.58
N PRO A 522 23.59 -13.90 39.55
CA PRO A 522 23.31 -14.57 40.81
C PRO A 522 22.61 -15.91 40.52
N LYS A 523 23.16 -17.01 41.06
CA LYS A 523 22.57 -18.35 40.97
C LYS A 523 21.09 -18.26 41.38
N GLY A 524 20.17 -18.53 40.45
CA GLY A 524 18.75 -18.55 40.81
C GLY A 524 17.73 -18.69 39.68
N ASN A 525 17.89 -18.06 38.51
CA ASN A 525 16.73 -17.80 37.63
C ASN A 525 16.91 -18.19 36.15
N GLN A 526 17.57 -19.30 35.82
CA GLN A 526 17.48 -19.86 34.46
C GLN A 526 16.59 -21.10 34.49
N GLU A 527 15.28 -20.87 34.57
CA GLU A 527 14.33 -21.91 34.18
C GLU A 527 14.53 -22.20 32.68
N PRO A 528 14.64 -23.48 32.27
CA PRO A 528 14.56 -23.83 30.86
C PRO A 528 13.32 -23.18 30.26
N LEU A 529 13.37 -22.75 28.98
CA LEU A 529 12.14 -22.40 28.26
C LEU A 529 11.11 -23.51 28.50
N GLU A 530 10.05 -23.22 29.26
CA GLU A 530 9.00 -24.20 29.53
C GLU A 530 8.54 -24.79 28.19
N LYS A 531 8.40 -26.12 28.15
CA LYS A 531 7.88 -26.84 26.99
C LYS A 531 6.59 -26.17 26.52
N GLY A 532 6.63 -25.47 25.39
CA GLY A 532 5.47 -24.81 24.79
C GLY A 532 5.58 -23.29 24.61
N LYS A 533 6.57 -22.61 25.22
CA LYS A 533 6.75 -21.15 25.06
C LYS A 533 7.54 -20.71 23.82
N ALA A 534 7.94 -21.65 22.95
CA ALA A 534 8.69 -21.32 21.73
C ALA A 534 7.86 -20.59 20.65
N THR A 535 6.58 -20.29 20.88
CA THR A 535 5.74 -19.49 19.97
C THR A 535 4.66 -18.71 20.71
N ALA A 536 4.41 -17.50 20.21
CA ALA A 536 3.52 -16.39 20.59
C ALA A 536 2.05 -16.66 21.02
N TYR A 537 1.63 -17.89 21.31
CA TYR A 537 0.20 -18.22 21.41
C TYR A 537 -0.30 -18.62 22.82
N GLY A 538 0.55 -18.71 23.83
CA GLY A 538 0.12 -19.01 25.21
C GLY A 538 0.16 -17.77 26.11
N PHE A 539 -0.85 -16.92 26.07
CA PHE A 539 -1.03 -15.90 27.12
C PHE A 539 -1.97 -16.46 28.21
N SER A 540 -1.50 -16.44 29.45
CA SER A 540 -2.33 -16.58 30.64
C SER A 540 -2.23 -15.28 31.45
N LEU A 541 -3.39 -14.66 31.73
CA LEU A 541 -3.49 -13.49 32.63
C LEU A 541 -2.84 -13.75 34.00
N GLN A 542 -2.78 -15.01 34.44
CA GLN A 542 -2.16 -15.41 35.71
C GLN A 542 -0.62 -15.27 35.71
N THR A 543 0.00 -15.19 34.53
CA THR A 543 1.45 -15.00 34.37
C THR A 543 1.83 -13.58 33.90
N ALA A 544 0.83 -12.68 33.81
CA ALA A 544 1.03 -11.33 33.33
C ALA A 544 1.84 -10.50 34.33
N ASN A 545 3.07 -10.14 33.96
CA ASN A 545 3.88 -9.23 34.75
C ASN A 545 3.46 -7.77 34.48
N TRP A 546 2.48 -7.29 35.23
CA TRP A 546 1.94 -5.92 35.13
C TRP A 546 3.00 -4.82 35.23
N ARG A 547 4.10 -5.07 35.95
CA ARG A 547 5.20 -4.10 36.10
C ARG A 547 5.92 -3.81 34.78
N GLY A 548 5.99 -4.78 33.87
CA GLY A 548 6.56 -4.56 32.53
C GLY A 548 5.50 -4.15 31.49
N LEU A 549 4.26 -4.59 31.68
CA LEU A 549 3.19 -4.40 30.70
C LEU A 549 2.61 -2.97 30.73
N ILE A 550 2.45 -2.37 31.92
CA ILE A 550 1.91 -1.01 32.07
C ILE A 550 2.78 0.07 31.40
N PRO A 551 4.12 0.10 31.58
CA PRO A 551 4.96 1.08 30.87
C PRO A 551 4.94 0.91 29.35
N GLY A 552 4.84 -0.34 28.86
CA GLY A 552 4.71 -0.63 27.44
C GLY A 552 3.37 -0.14 26.86
N LEU A 553 2.27 -0.33 27.60
CA LEU A 553 0.97 0.24 27.28
C LEU A 553 0.98 1.77 27.26
N GLY A 554 1.58 2.39 28.27
CA GLY A 554 1.73 3.85 28.34
C GLY A 554 2.50 4.40 27.13
N LEU A 555 3.58 3.72 26.72
CA LEU A 555 4.32 4.09 25.53
C LEU A 555 3.46 4.00 24.26
N LEU A 556 2.71 2.90 24.06
CA LEU A 556 1.82 2.78 22.91
C LEU A 556 0.71 3.85 22.95
N GLY A 557 0.18 4.18 24.13
CA GLY A 557 -0.83 5.23 24.30
C GLY A 557 -0.29 6.61 23.91
N LEU A 558 0.94 6.95 24.31
CA LEU A 558 1.61 8.18 23.89
C LEU A 558 1.85 8.22 22.37
N ILE A 559 2.24 7.09 21.77
CA ILE A 559 2.42 6.99 20.32
C ILE A 559 1.08 7.18 19.60
N LEU A 560 0.00 6.56 20.08
CA LEU A 560 -1.34 6.74 19.52
C LEU A 560 -1.80 8.19 19.64
N ALA A 561 -1.65 8.81 20.80
CA ALA A 561 -1.99 10.22 21.02
C ALA A 561 -1.21 11.15 20.08
N GLY A 562 0.11 10.93 19.94
CA GLY A 562 0.94 11.68 19.00
C GLY A 562 0.54 11.45 17.54
N GLN A 563 0.18 10.22 17.18
CA GLN A 563 -0.32 9.87 15.84
C GLN A 563 -1.64 10.58 15.53
N ILE A 564 -2.57 10.64 16.49
CA ILE A 564 -3.85 11.36 16.35
C ILE A 564 -3.58 12.87 16.22
N TRP A 565 -2.73 13.43 17.08
CA TRP A 565 -2.38 14.85 17.04
C TRP A 565 -1.74 15.26 15.71
N LEU A 566 -0.81 14.47 15.17
CA LEU A 566 -0.19 14.72 13.86
C LEU A 566 -1.15 14.52 12.67
N SER A 567 -2.34 13.96 12.89
CA SER A 567 -3.32 13.74 11.83
C SER A 567 -4.27 14.92 11.59
N ASP A 568 -4.15 15.97 12.41
CA ASP A 568 -4.99 17.17 12.39
C ASP A 568 -4.15 18.45 12.19
N PHE A 569 -3.09 18.37 11.38
CA PHE A 569 -2.21 19.50 11.12
C PHE A 569 -2.88 20.52 10.22
N THR A 570 -3.05 21.76 10.68
CA THR A 570 -3.67 22.83 9.88
C THR A 570 -2.78 23.26 8.72
N TYR A 571 -3.29 23.19 7.50
CA TYR A 571 -2.61 23.61 6.28
C TYR A 571 -3.51 24.54 5.46
N ARG A 572 -2.90 25.54 4.82
CA ARG A 572 -3.58 26.48 3.94
C ARG A 572 -3.18 26.17 2.48
N PRO A 573 -4.02 25.46 1.70
CA PRO A 573 -3.70 25.08 0.33
C PRO A 573 -3.72 26.26 -0.64
N PHE A 574 -4.61 27.24 -0.42
CA PHE A 574 -4.79 28.38 -1.32
C PHE A 574 -4.44 29.73 -0.67
N PRO A 575 -3.84 30.68 -1.41
CA PRO A 575 -3.55 32.02 -0.91
C PRO A 575 -4.80 32.80 -0.45
N ALA A 576 -4.60 33.74 0.48
CA ALA A 576 -5.68 34.42 1.21
C ALA A 576 -6.50 35.47 0.45
N ASN A 577 -6.09 35.78 -0.78
CA ASN A 577 -6.62 36.88 -1.58
C ASN A 577 -6.78 36.43 -3.04
N GLN A 578 -7.11 35.16 -3.25
CA GLN A 578 -7.30 34.60 -4.58
C GLN A 578 -8.65 33.90 -4.68
N ALA A 579 -9.23 33.96 -5.87
CA ALA A 579 -10.36 33.19 -6.34
C ALA A 579 -9.90 32.30 -7.51
N MET A 580 -10.73 31.34 -7.90
CA MET A 580 -10.48 30.48 -9.05
C MET A 580 -11.59 30.66 -10.07
N VAL A 581 -11.22 30.78 -11.34
CA VAL A 581 -12.14 30.61 -12.46
C VAL A 581 -11.85 29.23 -13.04
N GLU A 582 -12.84 28.35 -12.97
CA GLU A 582 -12.79 27.03 -13.60
C GLU A 582 -13.62 27.06 -14.88
N ILE A 583 -13.05 26.64 -16.00
CA ILE A 583 -13.78 26.42 -17.25
C ILE A 583 -13.83 24.92 -17.47
N ALA A 584 -15.02 24.37 -17.64
CA ALA A 584 -15.20 22.94 -17.87
C ALA A 584 -16.28 22.72 -18.95
N MET A 585 -15.90 22.15 -20.10
CA MET A 585 -16.87 21.80 -21.14
C MET A 585 -16.39 20.66 -22.03
N SER A 586 -17.36 19.92 -22.57
CA SER A 586 -17.17 18.98 -23.67
C SER A 586 -17.94 19.50 -24.86
N HIS A 587 -17.23 19.99 -25.87
CA HIS A 587 -17.81 20.74 -26.97
C HIS A 587 -17.53 20.11 -28.34
N LYS A 588 -18.58 19.90 -29.14
CA LYS A 588 -18.52 19.48 -30.53
C LYS A 588 -18.47 20.71 -31.42
N SER A 589 -17.37 20.85 -32.17
CA SER A 589 -17.17 21.96 -33.09
C SER A 589 -18.36 22.14 -34.04
N GLY A 590 -18.94 23.34 -34.05
CA GLY A 590 -20.11 23.72 -34.82
C GLY A 590 -21.46 23.45 -34.14
N TYR A 591 -21.49 22.93 -32.92
CA TYR A 591 -22.72 22.79 -32.14
C TYR A 591 -23.02 24.09 -31.37
N PRO A 592 -24.30 24.51 -31.27
CA PRO A 592 -24.67 25.62 -30.40
C PRO A 592 -24.37 25.24 -28.95
N ILE A 593 -24.18 26.22 -28.08
CA ILE A 593 -24.05 25.98 -26.63
C ILE A 593 -25.36 26.33 -25.95
N HIS A 594 -25.85 25.45 -25.09
CA HIS A 594 -27.13 25.64 -24.41
C HIS A 594 -27.15 26.95 -23.61
N GLY A 595 -28.19 27.77 -23.80
CA GLY A 595 -28.37 29.06 -23.10
C GLY A 595 -27.66 30.25 -23.75
N PHE A 596 -26.94 30.05 -24.87
CA PHE A 596 -26.27 31.12 -25.60
C PHE A 596 -26.78 31.19 -27.03
N PRO A 597 -27.19 32.38 -27.52
CA PRO A 597 -27.56 32.53 -28.91
C PRO A 597 -26.31 32.29 -29.77
N GLY A 598 -26.31 31.20 -30.53
CA GLY A 598 -25.33 30.98 -31.59
C GLY A 598 -25.47 32.07 -32.68
N PRO A 599 -24.52 32.16 -33.63
CA PRO A 599 -24.64 33.11 -34.73
C PRO A 599 -25.95 32.86 -35.49
N GLU A 600 -26.86 33.82 -35.53
CA GLU A 600 -28.12 33.69 -36.26
C GLU A 600 -27.91 33.90 -37.77
N GLY A 601 -28.33 32.92 -38.59
CA GLY A 601 -28.36 33.01 -40.05
C GLY A 601 -28.62 31.68 -40.76
N GLU A 602 -29.31 31.70 -41.91
CA GLU A 602 -29.61 30.52 -42.75
C GLU A 602 -28.37 29.87 -43.42
N ASP A 603 -27.19 30.50 -43.30
CA ASP A 603 -25.92 30.07 -43.90
C ASP A 603 -24.85 29.65 -42.86
N LEU A 604 -25.25 29.04 -41.74
CA LEU A 604 -24.27 28.43 -40.84
C LEU A 604 -23.61 27.21 -41.52
N PRO A 605 -22.27 27.14 -41.60
CA PRO A 605 -21.59 25.96 -42.11
C PRO A 605 -22.01 24.71 -41.33
N ALA A 606 -22.19 23.60 -42.05
CA ALA A 606 -22.44 22.32 -41.41
C ALA A 606 -21.34 22.02 -40.36
N PRO A 607 -21.68 21.44 -39.20
CA PRO A 607 -20.72 21.19 -38.13
C PRO A 607 -19.54 20.38 -38.63
N ASP A 608 -18.33 20.93 -38.45
CA ASP A 608 -17.10 20.21 -38.70
C ASP A 608 -16.54 19.69 -37.38
N LEU A 609 -16.93 18.46 -37.01
CA LEU A 609 -16.45 17.78 -35.80
C LEU A 609 -14.92 17.59 -35.76
N SER A 610 -14.20 17.88 -36.85
CA SER A 610 -12.74 17.83 -36.91
C SER A 610 -12.07 19.19 -36.69
N ALA A 611 -12.82 20.28 -36.75
CA ALA A 611 -12.30 21.63 -36.56
C ALA A 611 -11.81 21.85 -35.13
N PRO A 612 -10.68 22.56 -34.93
CA PRO A 612 -10.21 22.91 -33.60
C PRO A 612 -11.12 23.95 -32.93
N THR A 613 -11.26 23.86 -31.61
CA THR A 613 -11.93 24.87 -30.79
C THR A 613 -10.87 25.80 -30.19
N HIS A 614 -10.88 27.07 -30.56
CA HIS A 614 -10.03 28.11 -30.00
C HIS A 614 -10.78 28.86 -28.90
N LEU A 615 -10.18 28.97 -27.72
CA LEU A 615 -10.80 29.58 -26.54
C LEU A 615 -9.91 30.71 -26.02
N VAL A 616 -10.52 31.87 -25.75
CA VAL A 616 -9.84 33.03 -25.18
C VAL A 616 -10.59 33.49 -23.95
N LEU A 617 -9.91 33.51 -22.80
CA LEU A 617 -10.40 34.15 -21.57
C LEU A 617 -9.68 35.49 -21.40
N THR A 618 -10.46 36.56 -21.36
CA THR A 618 -9.99 37.92 -21.08
C THR A 618 -10.49 38.36 -19.71
N ILE A 619 -9.56 38.81 -18.86
CA ILE A 619 -9.83 39.37 -17.54
C ILE A 619 -9.34 40.81 -17.52
N ASP A 620 -10.24 41.75 -17.23
CA ASP A 620 -9.94 43.18 -17.17
C ASP A 620 -9.22 43.71 -18.43
N GLY A 621 -9.61 43.19 -19.60
CA GLY A 621 -9.02 43.54 -20.90
C GLY A 621 -7.68 42.86 -21.21
N THR A 622 -7.18 41.97 -20.35
CA THR A 622 -5.96 41.19 -20.60
C THR A 622 -6.30 39.73 -20.89
N ASN A 623 -5.77 39.16 -21.97
CA ASN A 623 -5.94 37.74 -22.28
C ASN A 623 -5.11 36.90 -21.29
N VAL A 624 -5.80 36.15 -20.41
CA VAL A 624 -5.18 35.25 -19.43
C VAL A 624 -5.14 33.80 -19.92
N LEU A 625 -5.99 33.45 -20.89
CA LEU A 625 -5.99 32.18 -21.60
C LEU A 625 -6.16 32.46 -23.09
N ASP A 626 -5.37 31.79 -23.93
CA ASP A 626 -5.44 31.82 -25.39
C ASP A 626 -4.93 30.45 -25.89
N GLU A 627 -5.83 29.47 -25.95
CA GLU A 627 -5.49 28.07 -26.21
C GLU A 627 -6.39 27.46 -27.29
N THR A 628 -5.82 26.51 -28.04
CA THR A 628 -6.52 25.77 -29.09
C THR A 628 -6.63 24.30 -28.71
N TYR A 629 -7.85 23.79 -28.65
CA TYR A 629 -8.20 22.42 -28.30
C TYR A 629 -8.57 21.63 -29.54
N LEU A 630 -7.99 20.43 -29.67
CA LEU A 630 -8.27 19.52 -30.77
C LEU A 630 -9.35 18.52 -30.34
N PRO A 631 -10.37 18.26 -31.18
CA PRO A 631 -11.43 17.34 -30.83
C PRO A 631 -10.92 15.88 -30.85
N GLY A 632 -11.21 15.16 -29.77
CA GLY A 632 -10.82 13.75 -29.58
C GLY A 632 -11.99 12.78 -29.78
N GLY A 633 -11.68 11.52 -30.09
CA GLY A 633 -12.68 10.46 -30.37
C GLY A 633 -12.98 10.27 -31.86
N ASP A 634 -13.81 9.27 -32.17
CA ASP A 634 -14.18 8.89 -33.54
C ASP A 634 -15.69 9.10 -33.81
N GLY A 635 -16.03 9.54 -35.01
CA GLY A 635 -17.43 9.66 -35.46
C GLY A 635 -18.26 10.71 -34.67
N PRO A 636 -19.53 10.44 -34.35
CA PRO A 636 -20.46 11.42 -33.78
C PRO A 636 -20.20 11.80 -32.30
N THR A 637 -19.28 11.09 -31.63
CA THR A 637 -18.86 11.40 -30.25
C THR A 637 -17.61 12.27 -30.19
N ARG A 638 -17.14 12.76 -31.34
CA ARG A 638 -15.91 13.55 -31.44
C ARG A 638 -16.14 14.96 -30.89
N ALA A 639 -15.45 15.28 -29.79
CA ALA A 639 -15.60 16.55 -29.07
C ALA A 639 -14.25 17.05 -28.52
N ALA A 640 -14.08 18.37 -28.48
CA ALA A 640 -13.02 19.03 -27.71
C ALA A 640 -13.36 18.95 -26.21
N GLN A 641 -12.40 18.48 -25.43
CA GLN A 641 -12.51 18.39 -23.98
C GLN A 641 -11.69 19.54 -23.39
N ILE A 642 -12.37 20.48 -22.75
CA ILE A 642 -11.80 21.74 -22.27
C ILE A 642 -11.91 21.75 -20.76
N PHE A 643 -10.78 21.94 -20.09
CA PHE A 643 -10.72 22.15 -18.65
C PHE A 643 -9.55 23.03 -18.28
N GLU A 644 -9.83 24.17 -17.66
CA GLU A 644 -8.82 25.15 -17.26
C GLU A 644 -9.15 25.70 -15.88
N GLN A 645 -8.13 25.85 -15.04
CA GLN A 645 -8.25 26.45 -13.72
C GLN A 645 -7.29 27.64 -13.60
N ILE A 646 -7.87 28.84 -13.44
CA ILE A 646 -7.12 30.09 -13.46
C ILE A 646 -7.30 30.81 -12.13
N MET A 647 -6.20 31.02 -11.42
CA MET A 647 -6.21 31.75 -10.15
C MET A 647 -6.19 33.25 -10.41
N LEU A 648 -7.21 33.95 -9.90
CA LEU A 648 -7.33 35.41 -9.98
C LEU A 648 -7.23 36.05 -8.59
N PRO A 649 -6.79 37.30 -8.48
CA PRO A 649 -6.97 38.07 -7.24
C PRO A 649 -8.45 38.15 -6.85
N SER A 650 -8.72 38.35 -5.55
CA SER A 650 -10.08 38.71 -5.12
C SER A 650 -10.38 40.17 -5.48
N GLY A 651 -11.57 40.45 -6.00
CA GLY A 651 -11.96 41.77 -6.48
C GLY A 651 -13.08 41.74 -7.51
N GLU A 652 -13.46 42.92 -8.00
CA GLU A 652 -14.32 43.05 -9.19
C GLU A 652 -13.46 42.82 -10.43
N HIS A 653 -13.87 41.86 -11.26
CA HIS A 653 -13.21 41.52 -12.51
C HIS A 653 -14.23 41.52 -13.65
N HIS A 654 -13.86 42.10 -14.78
CA HIS A 654 -14.61 41.93 -16.03
C HIS A 654 -14.13 40.67 -16.72
N VAL A 655 -14.97 39.64 -16.75
CA VAL A 655 -14.65 38.30 -17.27
C VAL A 655 -15.33 38.14 -18.62
N ILE A 656 -14.53 37.93 -19.68
CA ILE A 656 -15.03 37.64 -21.02
C ILE A 656 -14.46 36.30 -21.47
N LEU A 657 -15.33 35.33 -21.72
CA LEU A 657 -14.97 34.05 -22.35
C LEU A 657 -15.50 34.04 -23.77
N SER A 658 -14.60 33.84 -24.73
CA SER A 658 -14.93 33.79 -26.15
C SER A 658 -14.37 32.54 -26.82
N MET A 659 -15.09 32.05 -27.83
CA MET A 659 -14.80 30.79 -28.51
C MET A 659 -14.88 30.95 -30.02
N ASN A 660 -14.01 30.26 -30.75
CA ASN A 660 -14.08 30.11 -32.20
C ASN A 660 -13.88 28.63 -32.53
N ASP A 661 -14.92 27.99 -33.07
CA ASP A 661 -15.01 26.55 -33.24
C ASP A 661 -15.27 26.13 -34.70
N GLN A 662 -15.39 27.09 -35.62
CA GLN A 662 -15.61 26.82 -37.04
C GLN A 662 -14.58 27.49 -37.97
N PRO A 663 -14.15 26.81 -39.06
CA PRO A 663 -13.27 27.40 -40.06
C PRO A 663 -13.94 28.58 -40.77
N GLY A 664 -13.33 29.76 -40.71
CA GLY A 664 -13.82 30.97 -41.40
C GLY A 664 -14.80 31.84 -40.59
N GLN A 665 -15.04 31.51 -39.33
CA GLN A 665 -15.77 32.36 -38.40
C GLN A 665 -15.03 33.70 -38.22
N THR A 666 -15.70 34.81 -38.55
CA THR A 666 -15.13 36.16 -38.56
C THR A 666 -15.22 36.89 -37.21
N ALA A 667 -16.13 36.46 -36.34
CA ALA A 667 -16.32 36.98 -34.99
C ALA A 667 -16.48 35.82 -33.99
N PRO A 668 -15.76 35.86 -32.84
CA PRO A 668 -15.85 34.78 -31.86
C PRO A 668 -17.23 34.77 -31.18
N ALA A 669 -17.73 33.59 -30.84
CA ALA A 669 -18.90 33.41 -30.01
C ALA A 669 -18.56 33.81 -28.57
N ILE A 670 -19.30 34.76 -28.00
CA ILE A 670 -19.13 35.17 -26.60
C ILE A 670 -19.96 34.23 -25.74
N LEU A 671 -19.27 33.44 -24.92
CA LEU A 671 -19.87 32.47 -23.99
C LEU A 671 -20.11 33.06 -22.60
N PHE A 672 -19.37 34.11 -22.24
CA PHE A 672 -19.54 34.80 -20.97
C PHE A 672 -19.03 36.22 -21.13
N ASP A 673 -19.78 37.22 -20.67
CA ASP A 673 -19.37 38.63 -20.64
C ASP A 673 -20.08 39.33 -19.49
N GLU A 674 -19.51 39.20 -18.28
CA GLU A 674 -20.07 39.83 -17.09
C GLU A 674 -18.98 40.40 -16.19
N LYS A 675 -19.36 41.43 -15.42
CA LYS A 675 -18.56 41.90 -14.28
C LYS A 675 -18.91 41.08 -13.05
N VAL A 676 -17.94 40.32 -12.55
CA VAL A 676 -18.11 39.43 -11.41
C VAL A 676 -17.25 39.92 -10.25
N THR A 677 -17.85 40.00 -9.06
CA THR A 677 -17.11 40.27 -7.83
C THR A 677 -16.71 38.95 -7.18
N LEU A 678 -15.43 38.60 -7.29
CA LEU A 678 -14.87 37.37 -6.74
C LEU A 678 -14.35 37.61 -5.33
N VAL A 679 -14.92 36.91 -4.34
CA VAL A 679 -14.40 36.92 -2.96
C VAL A 679 -13.26 35.90 -2.79
N SER A 680 -12.45 36.07 -1.75
CA SER A 680 -11.35 35.12 -1.49
C SER A 680 -11.88 33.71 -1.27
N GLY A 681 -11.29 32.75 -1.97
CA GLY A 681 -11.68 31.35 -1.96
C GLY A 681 -12.94 31.06 -2.77
N GLN A 682 -13.53 32.02 -3.49
CA GLN A 682 -14.63 31.73 -4.39
C GLN A 682 -14.14 30.99 -5.63
N GLU A 683 -14.91 30.01 -6.06
CA GLU A 683 -14.77 29.35 -7.36
C GLU A 683 -15.89 29.81 -8.28
N LEU A 684 -15.53 30.40 -9.42
CA LEU A 684 -16.45 30.70 -10.51
C LEU A 684 -16.33 29.59 -11.54
N THR A 685 -17.27 28.66 -11.52
CA THR A 685 -17.33 27.56 -12.48
C THR A 685 -18.13 27.98 -13.71
N LEU A 686 -17.46 28.04 -14.85
CA LEU A 686 -18.03 28.28 -16.18
C LEU A 686 -18.20 26.92 -16.89
N HIS A 687 -19.35 26.30 -16.66
CA HIS A 687 -19.70 25.02 -17.26
C HIS A 687 -20.62 25.21 -18.47
N PHE A 688 -20.27 24.58 -19.58
CA PHE A 688 -21.02 24.67 -20.83
C PHE A 688 -21.29 23.28 -21.39
N THR A 689 -22.46 23.15 -22.03
CA THR A 689 -22.89 21.92 -22.71
C THR A 689 -23.37 22.26 -24.11
N ASP A 690 -23.08 21.36 -25.05
CA ASP A 690 -23.61 21.46 -26.40
C ASP A 690 -25.15 21.40 -26.38
N GLY A 691 -25.75 22.31 -27.14
CA GLY A 691 -27.14 22.26 -27.54
C GLY A 691 -27.33 21.41 -28.80
N SER A 692 -28.58 21.06 -29.08
CA SER A 692 -28.97 20.31 -30.27
C SER A 692 -28.97 21.21 -31.52
N ILE A 693 -28.50 20.68 -32.65
CA ILE A 693 -28.59 21.30 -33.99
C ILE A 693 -29.92 20.92 -34.69
N GLY A 694 -30.71 20.06 -34.05
CA GLY A 694 -31.84 19.34 -34.61
C GLY A 694 -31.77 17.86 -34.23
N GLY A 695 -32.90 17.17 -34.16
CA GLY A 695 -32.92 15.76 -33.74
C GLY A 695 -32.32 14.82 -34.78
N ASP A 696 -31.52 13.86 -34.33
CA ASP A 696 -30.95 12.75 -35.09
C ASP A 696 -31.88 11.52 -35.03
N PRO A 697 -32.51 11.12 -36.15
CA PRO A 697 -33.39 9.95 -36.18
C PRO A 697 -32.74 8.64 -35.78
N ALA A 698 -31.44 8.43 -36.02
CA ALA A 698 -30.76 7.19 -35.67
C ALA A 698 -30.55 7.07 -34.15
N ARG A 699 -30.23 8.19 -33.48
CA ARG A 699 -30.16 8.23 -32.01
C ARG A 699 -31.54 8.16 -31.37
N GLY A 700 -32.54 8.79 -31.99
CA GLY A 700 -33.93 8.65 -31.57
C GLY A 700 -34.45 7.23 -31.67
N GLU A 701 -34.06 6.49 -32.72
CA GLU A 701 -34.35 5.06 -32.86
C GLU A 701 -33.71 4.27 -31.72
N GLN A 702 -32.45 4.57 -31.38
CA GLN A 702 -31.77 3.93 -30.25
C GLN A 702 -32.51 4.20 -28.93
N LEU A 703 -32.93 5.44 -28.66
CA LEU A 703 -33.72 5.81 -27.47
C LEU A 703 -35.09 5.12 -27.44
N TYR A 704 -35.69 4.87 -28.61
CA TYR A 704 -36.91 4.08 -28.71
C TYR A 704 -36.68 2.63 -28.25
N TYR A 705 -35.55 2.03 -28.62
CA TYR A 705 -35.22 0.62 -28.33
C TYR A 705 -34.53 0.35 -26.99
N GLU A 706 -33.68 1.25 -26.52
CA GLU A 706 -32.79 1.05 -25.38
C GLU A 706 -33.30 1.76 -24.12
N MET A 707 -32.95 1.19 -22.95
CA MET A 707 -33.13 1.89 -21.68
C MET A 707 -32.07 2.98 -21.58
N ALA A 708 -32.48 4.25 -21.45
CA ALA A 708 -31.55 5.31 -21.07
C ALA A 708 -30.88 4.91 -19.73
N LEU A 709 -29.56 4.79 -19.73
CA LEU A 709 -28.75 4.27 -18.63
C LEU A 709 -29.10 4.96 -17.30
N GLY A 710 -29.87 4.27 -16.45
CA GLY A 710 -30.16 4.68 -15.07
C GLY A 710 -31.63 4.97 -14.74
N GLN A 711 -32.52 5.16 -15.74
CA GLN A 711 -33.97 5.29 -15.51
C GLN A 711 -34.79 4.46 -16.51
N ASN A 712 -35.82 3.77 -16.00
CA ASN A 712 -36.62 2.76 -16.72
C ASN A 712 -37.57 3.36 -17.77
N VAL A 713 -37.07 3.85 -18.91
CA VAL A 713 -37.98 4.23 -20.00
C VAL A 713 -37.39 4.00 -21.38
N SER A 714 -37.83 2.91 -22.00
CA SER A 714 -37.74 2.65 -23.44
C SER A 714 -39.15 2.73 -24.00
N CYS A 715 -39.34 3.51 -25.08
CA CYS A 715 -40.66 3.71 -25.70
C CYS A 715 -41.24 2.40 -26.25
N ARG A 716 -40.36 1.49 -26.72
CA ARG A 716 -40.73 0.16 -27.26
C ARG A 716 -41.48 -0.73 -26.27
N VAL A 717 -41.28 -0.54 -24.97
CA VAL A 717 -42.00 -1.33 -23.95
C VAL A 717 -43.50 -1.08 -24.05
N CYS A 718 -43.90 0.13 -24.40
CA CYS A 718 -45.29 0.56 -24.41
C CYS A 718 -45.87 0.76 -25.81
N HIS A 719 -45.04 1.08 -26.81
CA HIS A 719 -45.48 1.37 -28.18
C HIS A 719 -44.83 0.39 -29.15
N SER A 720 -45.59 -0.11 -30.13
CA SER A 720 -45.08 -0.95 -31.22
C SER A 720 -44.84 -0.12 -32.47
N LEU A 721 -43.90 -0.51 -33.33
CA LEU A 721 -43.76 0.03 -34.69
C LEU A 721 -44.60 -0.75 -35.71
N ASP A 722 -45.15 -1.91 -35.34
CA ASP A 722 -45.94 -2.73 -36.25
C ASP A 722 -47.36 -2.14 -36.43
N PRO A 723 -47.90 -2.10 -37.66
CA PRO A 723 -49.23 -1.58 -37.94
C PRO A 723 -50.31 -2.26 -37.09
N GLY A 724 -51.08 -1.45 -36.36
CA GLY A 724 -52.23 -1.93 -35.56
C GLY A 724 -51.89 -2.74 -34.30
N VAL A 725 -50.61 -2.92 -33.97
CA VAL A 725 -50.19 -3.66 -32.76
C VAL A 725 -50.22 -2.72 -31.55
N VAL A 726 -51.17 -2.95 -30.65
CA VAL A 726 -51.28 -2.23 -29.37
C VAL A 726 -50.55 -3.03 -28.28
N LEU A 727 -49.63 -2.38 -27.57
CA LEU A 727 -48.99 -2.95 -26.38
C LEU A 727 -49.66 -2.34 -25.14
N VAL A 728 -48.99 -1.39 -24.48
CA VAL A 728 -49.58 -0.59 -23.39
C VAL A 728 -50.19 0.69 -23.96
N GLY A 729 -49.55 1.29 -24.96
CA GLY A 729 -50.00 2.48 -25.70
C GLY A 729 -50.29 2.18 -27.18
N PRO A 730 -50.79 3.18 -27.93
CA PRO A 730 -51.09 3.04 -29.36
C PRO A 730 -49.83 2.75 -30.18
N SER A 731 -50.00 2.10 -31.34
CA SER A 731 -48.89 1.87 -32.30
C SER A 731 -48.33 3.19 -32.82
N PHE A 732 -47.02 3.22 -33.03
CA PHE A 732 -46.26 4.31 -33.63
C PHE A 732 -46.06 4.16 -35.14
N ASP A 733 -46.52 3.06 -35.74
CA ASP A 733 -46.63 2.94 -37.20
C ASP A 733 -47.31 4.18 -37.78
N GLY A 734 -46.74 4.87 -38.77
CA GLY A 734 -47.31 6.09 -39.38
C GLY A 734 -47.59 7.27 -38.43
N ILE A 735 -46.95 7.32 -37.26
CA ILE A 735 -47.19 8.39 -36.27
C ILE A 735 -46.76 9.77 -36.79
N GLY A 736 -45.70 9.85 -37.60
CA GLY A 736 -45.22 11.09 -38.18
C GLY A 736 -46.29 11.76 -39.04
N THR A 737 -47.01 10.98 -39.86
CA THR A 737 -48.12 11.48 -40.68
C THR A 737 -49.39 11.74 -39.87
N ARG A 738 -49.70 10.92 -38.87
CA ARG A 738 -50.88 11.18 -38.00
C ARG A 738 -50.72 12.45 -37.17
N ALA A 739 -49.51 12.72 -36.69
CA ALA A 739 -49.21 13.89 -35.87
C ALA A 739 -49.51 15.21 -36.61
N GLU A 740 -49.29 15.28 -37.93
CA GLU A 740 -49.54 16.48 -38.75
C GLU A 740 -51.01 16.90 -38.79
N THR A 741 -51.93 15.95 -38.62
CA THR A 741 -53.37 16.18 -38.81
C THR A 741 -54.17 16.14 -37.52
N ARG A 742 -53.50 15.89 -36.38
CA ARG A 742 -54.20 15.61 -35.13
C ARG A 742 -54.83 16.86 -34.50
N ILE A 743 -54.14 17.98 -34.54
CA ILE A 743 -54.58 19.26 -33.98
C ILE A 743 -54.45 20.36 -35.04
N PRO A 744 -55.56 21.02 -35.44
CA PRO A 744 -55.51 22.11 -36.41
C PRO A 744 -54.59 23.24 -35.95
N GLY A 745 -53.65 23.63 -36.80
CA GLY A 745 -52.73 24.75 -36.55
C GLY A 745 -51.45 24.40 -35.77
N MET A 746 -51.26 23.13 -35.41
CA MET A 746 -50.04 22.62 -34.76
C MET A 746 -49.25 21.74 -35.74
N THR A 747 -47.93 21.89 -35.78
CA THR A 747 -47.06 21.02 -36.58
C THR A 747 -46.91 19.64 -35.94
N ALA A 748 -46.53 18.61 -36.72
CA ALA A 748 -46.27 17.28 -36.18
C ALA A 748 -45.18 17.28 -35.10
N LYS A 749 -44.14 18.10 -35.26
CA LYS A 749 -43.06 18.24 -34.27
C LYS A 749 -43.59 18.77 -32.94
N GLU A 750 -44.39 19.84 -32.99
CA GLU A 750 -45.01 20.45 -31.80
C GLU A 750 -45.98 19.47 -31.12
N TYR A 751 -46.81 18.77 -31.89
CA TYR A 751 -47.74 17.78 -31.37
C TYR A 751 -47.02 16.64 -30.65
N LEU A 752 -45.97 16.06 -31.26
CA LEU A 752 -45.20 14.98 -30.66
C LEU A 752 -44.48 15.43 -29.39
N ARG A 753 -43.91 16.64 -29.41
CA ARG A 753 -43.25 17.22 -28.24
C ARG A 753 -44.20 17.40 -27.07
N ASP A 754 -45.35 18.04 -27.32
CA ASP A 754 -46.36 18.24 -26.28
C ASP A 754 -46.96 16.92 -25.81
N SER A 755 -47.13 15.92 -26.69
CA SER A 755 -47.60 14.58 -26.33
C SER A 755 -46.61 13.77 -25.48
N ILE A 756 -45.30 14.04 -25.55
CA ILE A 756 -44.30 13.37 -24.72
C ILE A 756 -44.15 14.08 -23.38
N LEU A 757 -44.12 15.41 -23.39
CA LEU A 757 -43.98 16.22 -22.18
C LEU A 757 -45.25 16.25 -21.34
N ASN A 758 -46.42 16.23 -21.99
CA ASN A 758 -47.74 16.26 -21.38
C ASN A 758 -48.64 15.13 -21.94
N PRO A 759 -48.39 13.85 -21.59
CA PRO A 759 -49.06 12.72 -22.24
C PRO A 759 -50.58 12.71 -22.16
N ASP A 760 -51.16 13.31 -21.11
CA ASP A 760 -52.61 13.37 -20.93
C ASP A 760 -53.28 14.52 -21.73
N HIS A 761 -52.51 15.42 -22.37
CA HIS A 761 -53.08 16.51 -23.21
C HIS A 761 -53.85 15.98 -24.42
N TYR A 762 -53.30 14.95 -25.10
CA TYR A 762 -53.89 14.40 -26.33
C TYR A 762 -54.12 12.90 -26.19
N LYS A 763 -55.14 12.56 -25.40
CA LYS A 763 -55.54 11.17 -25.21
C LYS A 763 -56.11 10.54 -26.48
N VAL A 764 -55.57 9.39 -26.85
CA VAL A 764 -56.15 8.54 -27.90
C VAL A 764 -57.34 7.78 -27.33
N GLU A 765 -58.44 7.72 -28.10
CA GLU A 765 -59.65 6.99 -27.71
C GLU A 765 -59.32 5.52 -27.40
N GLY A 766 -59.79 5.02 -26.25
CA GLY A 766 -59.53 3.65 -25.78
C GLY A 766 -58.34 3.49 -24.82
N PHE A 767 -57.63 4.57 -24.47
CA PHE A 767 -56.57 4.59 -23.46
C PHE A 767 -56.97 5.41 -22.22
N GLU A 768 -56.39 5.12 -21.06
CA GLU A 768 -56.72 5.74 -19.76
C GLU A 768 -55.75 6.89 -19.41
N ASP A 769 -56.21 7.84 -18.60
CA ASP A 769 -55.37 8.94 -18.11
C ASP A 769 -54.23 8.38 -17.24
N ARG A 770 -53.04 9.02 -17.28
CA ARG A 770 -51.84 8.62 -16.52
C ARG A 770 -51.30 7.23 -16.84
N GLN A 771 -51.70 6.63 -17.96
CA GLN A 771 -51.15 5.36 -18.44
C GLN A 771 -49.70 5.50 -18.92
N MET A 772 -49.34 6.67 -19.45
CA MET A 772 -47.95 7.07 -19.75
C MET A 772 -47.36 7.84 -18.56
N LEU A 773 -46.06 7.68 -18.29
CA LEU A 773 -45.36 8.43 -17.24
C LEU A 773 -45.45 9.94 -17.52
N GLN A 774 -45.73 10.74 -16.50
CA GLN A 774 -46.02 12.18 -16.66
C GLN A 774 -44.79 13.07 -16.47
N ASN A 775 -43.61 12.49 -16.28
CA ASN A 775 -42.38 13.20 -15.94
C ASN A 775 -41.27 13.00 -16.99
N PHE A 776 -41.61 12.72 -18.25
CA PHE A 776 -40.60 12.56 -19.30
C PHE A 776 -39.73 13.81 -19.50
N GLY A 777 -40.26 15.01 -19.25
CA GLY A 777 -39.46 16.25 -19.26
C GLY A 777 -38.41 16.35 -18.15
N GLU A 778 -38.51 15.51 -17.10
CA GLU A 778 -37.49 15.39 -16.05
C GLU A 778 -36.52 14.23 -16.33
N ILE A 779 -36.88 13.31 -17.24
CA ILE A 779 -36.13 12.07 -17.52
C ILE A 779 -35.28 12.20 -18.79
N LEU A 780 -35.83 12.79 -19.84
CA LEU A 780 -35.15 12.97 -21.13
C LEU A 780 -34.52 14.36 -21.18
N SER A 781 -33.27 14.44 -21.63
CA SER A 781 -32.69 15.72 -22.01
C SER A 781 -33.42 16.30 -23.22
N GLU A 782 -33.30 17.61 -23.42
CA GLU A 782 -33.86 18.29 -24.59
C GLU A 782 -33.33 17.70 -25.92
N GLU A 783 -32.05 17.30 -25.96
CA GLU A 783 -31.45 16.61 -27.11
C GLU A 783 -32.07 15.22 -27.33
N GLN A 784 -32.23 14.44 -26.26
CA GLN A 784 -32.86 13.11 -26.36
C GLN A 784 -34.31 13.20 -26.81
N LEU A 785 -35.03 14.22 -26.35
CA LEU A 785 -36.39 14.50 -26.78
C LEU A 785 -36.44 14.89 -28.26
N ASP A 786 -35.55 15.78 -28.71
CA ASP A 786 -35.45 16.17 -30.11
C ASP A 786 -35.06 15.00 -31.03
N ASP A 787 -34.06 14.20 -30.65
CA ASP A 787 -33.64 12.99 -31.36
C ASP A 787 -34.80 11.99 -31.47
N LEU A 788 -35.50 11.72 -30.36
CA LEU A 788 -36.67 10.84 -30.33
C LEU A 788 -37.78 11.36 -31.25
N ILE A 789 -38.10 12.66 -31.20
CA ILE A 789 -39.12 13.26 -32.07
C ILE A 789 -38.68 13.17 -33.54
N ALA A 790 -37.41 13.41 -33.85
CA ALA A 790 -36.90 13.29 -35.21
C ALA A 790 -37.04 11.85 -35.74
N PHE A 791 -36.79 10.83 -34.91
CA PHE A 791 -37.07 9.44 -35.26
C PHE A 791 -38.56 9.21 -35.50
N LEU A 792 -39.44 9.64 -34.60
CA LEU A 792 -40.89 9.45 -34.74
C LEU A 792 -41.45 10.12 -36.01
N LEU A 793 -40.87 11.25 -36.42
CA LEU A 793 -41.23 11.94 -37.66
C LEU A 793 -40.80 11.16 -38.93
N THR A 794 -39.87 10.21 -38.83
CA THR A 794 -39.51 9.31 -39.95
C THR A 794 -40.54 8.20 -40.18
N LEU A 795 -41.37 7.90 -39.17
CA LEU A 795 -42.39 6.86 -39.21
C LEU A 795 -43.66 7.37 -39.90
N LYS A 796 -43.67 7.37 -41.24
CA LYS A 796 -44.76 7.88 -42.08
C LYS A 796 -45.70 6.79 -42.59
#